data_AF-A0A7X7J017-F1
#
_entry.id   AF-A0A7X7J017-F1
#
_cell.length_a   1.000
_cell.length_b   1.000
_cell.length_c   1.000
_cell.angle_alpha   90.00
_cell.angle_beta   90.00
_cell.angle_gamma   90.00
#
_symmetry.space_group_name_H-M   'P 1'
#
loop_
_entity.id
_entity.type
_entity.pdbx_description
1 polymer ?
#
loop_
_entity_poly.entity_id
_entity_poly.type
_entity_poly.pdbx_seq_one_letter_code
_entity_poly.pdbx_strand_id
1 'polypeptide(L)'
;MLGTSEDKVREIGESMGLPEHVRVSELQRQRGYISVIRRNWHLLNYDQLLTLLGWDAEKLANTLKEDDFLWVKLGLLKPACPPLRYEPPSEAAKQRCARIRELVTARFGEAFTRPSQPRFAFVDEMSKPLPNVAPRPVTDDEPIRFLYSYFALFGDPLLDARLDPFPDGLLQRLANLGVNGVWLHVVLRELAPSKDFPEFGEGHETRLANLRQLVQRAKKHGVKVYLYMNEPRWMPSAFFKDRGDIAGIRAGDNITMCTSTEKVRRFLVDSLAHVFREVPDLGGVFTITASENLTSCASHYQQASCPRCSKRSGAEIIAEVNVAIAEGVRKGNPKATVICWDWGWKNDWAEEIIHGLPDNVYFMSVSEWDLPIERGGVKTTVGEYSISAVGPGPRAQRHWKWAQQRGLKTMAKMQVNCTWELSAVPYLPAMSLVARHMENLSKLGIRDMLLSWSLGGYPSPNLHLVHEFSRKPPPTAEQALARVAEDRYGKAAVPQALKAWETFSKAFEEYPYNSGGLYAGPFQLGPANLLFEKATGYHATMVGFPYDNLDAWRGPYPAEVYVRQCEKVALGFETGIELMRQAQMKADTESFIRNIAGDLRLAEAAWIHFKSVANQARFTMNRHAISKWHPMTHTRPASAEIDGSLERVVEQISVTKEEIELASRMYDLTRADARIGYEASNHYYYYPLDLVEKVVNCQYLLDIDEMLERSIREMK
;
A
#
# COMPACT_ATOMS: atom_id res chain seq x y z
N MET A 1 25.92 9.42 -17.74
CA MET A 1 24.66 8.83 -18.24
C MET A 1 24.14 9.51 -19.52
N LEU A 2 23.95 10.83 -19.56
CA LEU A 2 23.30 11.54 -20.69
C LEU A 2 24.24 12.02 -21.81
N GLY A 3 25.56 11.86 -21.67
CA GLY A 3 26.53 12.36 -22.65
C GLY A 3 26.72 13.88 -22.62
N THR A 4 26.47 14.52 -21.48
CA THR A 4 26.58 15.98 -21.28
C THR A 4 26.98 16.29 -19.82
N SER A 5 27.23 17.57 -19.50
CA SER A 5 27.49 18.05 -18.13
C SER A 5 26.20 18.23 -17.33
N GLU A 6 26.30 18.26 -16.00
CA GLU A 6 25.17 18.58 -15.12
C GLU A 6 24.62 19.99 -15.39
N ASP A 7 25.49 20.97 -15.65
CA ASP A 7 25.11 22.36 -15.89
C ASP A 7 24.16 22.49 -17.09
N LYS A 8 24.43 21.80 -18.20
CA LYS A 8 23.55 21.81 -19.38
C LYS A 8 22.16 21.24 -19.11
N VAL A 9 22.05 20.29 -18.18
CA VAL A 9 20.76 19.73 -17.76
C VAL A 9 20.03 20.72 -16.85
N ARG A 10 20.77 21.39 -15.95
CA ARG A 10 20.23 22.45 -15.09
C ARG A 10 19.71 23.63 -15.91
N GLU A 11 20.47 24.09 -16.90
CA GLU A 11 20.08 25.15 -17.85
C GLU A 11 18.74 24.84 -18.54
N ILE A 12 18.51 23.58 -18.95
CA ILE A 12 17.22 23.16 -19.52
C ILE A 12 16.10 23.29 -18.48
N GLY A 13 16.31 22.80 -17.26
CA GLY A 13 15.33 22.94 -16.17
C GLY A 13 14.99 24.39 -15.86
N GLU A 14 16.00 25.25 -15.75
CA GLU A 14 15.85 26.69 -15.53
C GLU A 14 15.11 27.38 -16.67
N SER A 15 15.38 26.98 -17.93
CA SER A 15 14.69 27.52 -19.10
C SER A 15 13.18 27.23 -19.10
N MET A 16 12.75 26.17 -18.40
CA MET A 16 11.36 25.80 -18.16
C MET A 16 10.76 26.41 -16.88
N GLY A 17 11.52 27.22 -16.14
CA GLY A 17 11.08 27.83 -14.88
C GLY A 17 11.02 26.87 -13.68
N LEU A 18 11.68 25.70 -13.77
CA LEU A 18 11.77 24.77 -12.66
C LEU A 18 12.72 25.31 -11.56
N PRO A 19 12.50 24.93 -10.28
CA PRO A 19 13.38 25.33 -9.20
C PRO A 19 14.76 24.67 -9.34
N GLU A 20 15.75 25.21 -8.64
CA GLU A 20 17.08 24.63 -8.59
C GLU A 20 17.05 23.16 -8.18
N HIS A 21 17.85 22.33 -8.85
CA HIS A 21 17.93 20.91 -8.54
C HIS A 21 18.48 20.67 -7.13
N VAL A 22 17.64 20.07 -6.28
CA VAL A 22 18.03 19.59 -4.97
C VAL A 22 18.66 18.20 -5.09
N ARG A 23 19.91 18.08 -4.64
CA ARG A 23 20.63 16.80 -4.64
C ARG A 23 19.88 15.75 -3.81
N VAL A 24 19.68 14.56 -4.40
CA VAL A 24 19.09 13.41 -3.70
C VAL A 24 19.95 13.05 -2.49
N SER A 25 19.34 13.05 -1.31
CA SER A 25 20.04 12.75 -0.05
C SER A 25 20.40 11.26 0.03
N GLU A 26 21.36 10.91 0.90
CA GLU A 26 21.72 9.51 1.12
C GLU A 26 20.54 8.69 1.65
N LEU A 27 19.76 9.27 2.56
CA LEU A 27 18.53 8.66 3.08
C LEU A 27 17.52 8.35 1.95
N GLN A 28 17.35 9.29 1.01
CA GLN A 28 16.48 9.08 -0.15
C GLN A 28 17.02 8.01 -1.10
N ARG A 29 18.34 7.92 -1.30
CA ARG A 29 18.93 6.83 -2.10
C ARG A 29 18.66 5.47 -1.47
N GLN A 30 18.83 5.36 -0.15
CA GLN A 30 18.66 4.10 0.58
C GLN A 30 17.20 3.69 0.70
N ARG A 31 16.27 4.64 0.93
CA ARG A 31 14.85 4.36 1.20
C ARG A 31 13.90 4.68 0.04
N GLY A 32 14.38 5.27 -1.05
CA GLY A 32 13.56 5.80 -2.15
C GLY A 32 13.80 5.11 -3.49
N TYR A 33 14.56 4.02 -3.54
CA TYR A 33 14.95 3.38 -4.80
C TYR A 33 13.75 2.91 -5.64
N ILE A 34 12.66 2.41 -5.04
CA ILE A 34 11.43 2.06 -5.78
C ILE A 34 10.84 3.27 -6.49
N SER A 35 10.75 4.43 -5.82
CA SER A 35 10.30 5.67 -6.45
C SER A 35 11.22 6.10 -7.60
N VAL A 36 12.54 5.94 -7.44
CA VAL A 36 13.52 6.24 -8.51
C VAL A 36 13.31 5.31 -9.71
N ILE A 37 13.16 4.01 -9.48
CA ILE A 37 12.90 3.02 -10.53
C ILE A 37 11.60 3.38 -11.27
N ARG A 38 10.50 3.61 -10.55
CA ARG A 38 9.18 3.85 -11.14
C ARG A 38 9.17 5.11 -12.00
N ARG A 39 9.75 6.22 -11.52
CA ARG A 39 9.82 7.50 -12.28
C ARG A 39 10.65 7.41 -13.55
N ASN A 40 11.62 6.49 -13.60
CA ASN A 40 12.51 6.33 -14.75
C ASN A 40 12.15 5.12 -15.63
N TRP A 41 11.10 4.37 -15.28
CA TRP A 41 10.76 3.10 -15.92
C TRP A 41 10.44 3.22 -17.41
N HIS A 42 9.76 4.31 -17.78
CA HIS A 42 9.37 4.62 -19.16
C HIS A 42 10.38 5.52 -19.88
N LEU A 43 11.38 6.04 -19.16
CA LEU A 43 12.32 7.03 -19.66
C LEU A 43 13.69 6.45 -19.99
N LEU A 44 14.24 5.62 -19.10
CA LEU A 44 15.59 5.09 -19.23
C LEU A 44 15.58 3.66 -19.77
N ASN A 45 16.59 3.31 -20.57
CA ASN A 45 16.86 1.91 -20.89
C ASN A 45 17.44 1.18 -19.66
N TYR A 46 17.56 -0.16 -19.74
CA TYR A 46 17.99 -0.97 -18.60
C TYR A 46 19.39 -0.58 -18.10
N ASP A 47 20.37 -0.40 -18.99
CA ASP A 47 21.75 -0.03 -18.61
C ASP A 47 21.86 1.34 -17.95
N GLN A 48 21.08 2.32 -18.42
CA GLN A 48 21.03 3.65 -17.81
C GLN A 48 20.35 3.61 -16.44
N LEU A 49 19.35 2.75 -16.26
CA LEU A 49 18.74 2.53 -14.95
C LEU A 49 19.74 1.93 -13.96
N LEU A 50 20.53 0.92 -14.37
CA LEU A 50 21.62 0.36 -13.56
C LEU A 50 22.65 1.44 -13.19
N THR A 51 23.04 2.27 -14.16
CA THR A 51 23.97 3.39 -13.94
C THR A 51 23.40 4.40 -12.94
N LEU A 52 22.12 4.75 -13.05
CA LEU A 52 21.46 5.70 -12.15
C LEU A 52 21.40 5.18 -10.71
N LEU A 53 21.12 3.89 -10.54
CA LEU A 53 21.04 3.23 -9.23
C LEU A 53 22.42 2.93 -8.63
N GLY A 54 23.45 2.83 -9.47
CA GLY A 54 24.77 2.30 -9.08
C GLY A 54 24.71 0.82 -8.73
N TRP A 55 23.84 0.05 -9.40
CA TRP A 55 23.61 -1.38 -9.16
C TRP A 55 24.04 -2.21 -10.36
N ASP A 56 24.39 -3.47 -10.12
CA ASP A 56 24.51 -4.46 -11.18
C ASP A 56 23.14 -5.10 -11.52
N ALA A 57 23.11 -5.88 -12.60
CA ALA A 57 21.90 -6.54 -13.07
C ALA A 57 21.35 -7.57 -12.09
N GLU A 58 22.22 -8.26 -11.35
CA GLU A 58 21.83 -9.28 -10.37
C GLU A 58 21.07 -8.65 -9.20
N LYS A 59 21.60 -7.56 -8.64
CA LYS A 59 20.95 -6.81 -7.57
C LYS A 59 19.58 -6.30 -8.00
N LEU A 60 19.48 -5.67 -9.19
CA LEU A 60 18.18 -5.19 -9.67
C LEU A 60 17.20 -6.35 -9.90
N ALA A 61 17.64 -7.47 -10.48
CA ALA A 61 16.78 -8.65 -10.68
C ALA A 61 16.28 -9.24 -9.35
N ASN A 62 17.16 -9.33 -8.34
CA ASN A 62 16.81 -9.78 -7.00
C ASN A 62 15.81 -8.81 -6.33
N THR A 63 16.04 -7.51 -6.41
CA THR A 63 15.09 -6.50 -5.87
C THR A 63 13.73 -6.57 -6.56
N LEU A 64 13.68 -6.68 -7.89
CA LEU A 64 12.41 -6.82 -8.64
C LEU A 64 11.60 -8.05 -8.21
N LYS A 65 12.30 -9.11 -7.79
CA LYS A 65 11.73 -10.39 -7.41
C LYS A 65 11.31 -10.47 -5.93
N GLU A 66 12.12 -9.93 -5.03
CA GLU A 66 11.95 -10.11 -3.58
C GLU A 66 11.24 -8.94 -2.89
N ASP A 67 11.30 -7.72 -3.45
CA ASP A 67 10.58 -6.58 -2.89
C ASP A 67 9.10 -6.67 -3.28
N ASP A 68 8.22 -6.79 -2.28
CA ASP A 68 6.75 -6.81 -2.33
C ASP A 68 6.13 -6.62 -3.74
N PHE A 69 6.13 -7.69 -4.55
CA PHE A 69 5.57 -7.73 -5.90
C PHE A 69 6.04 -6.62 -6.85
N LEU A 70 7.25 -6.08 -6.69
CA LEU A 70 7.75 -4.92 -7.45
C LEU A 70 7.71 -5.16 -8.95
N TRP A 71 8.10 -6.35 -9.43
CA TRP A 71 7.99 -6.68 -10.85
C TRP A 71 6.54 -6.65 -11.38
N VAL A 72 5.56 -7.08 -10.57
CA VAL A 72 4.13 -7.01 -10.90
C VAL A 72 3.64 -5.57 -10.91
N LYS A 73 4.05 -4.78 -9.90
CA LYS A 73 3.77 -3.34 -9.78
C LYS A 73 4.31 -2.55 -10.99
N LEU A 74 5.40 -3.01 -11.60
CA LEU A 74 5.98 -2.43 -12.82
C LEU A 74 5.40 -2.99 -14.12
N GLY A 75 4.41 -3.90 -14.05
CA GLY A 75 3.65 -4.39 -15.20
C GLY A 75 4.20 -5.65 -15.86
N LEU A 76 5.09 -6.39 -15.17
CA LEU A 76 5.75 -7.59 -15.71
C LEU A 76 6.50 -7.32 -17.03
N LEU A 77 6.91 -6.08 -17.24
CA LEU A 77 7.52 -5.60 -18.48
C LEU A 77 8.41 -4.39 -18.19
N LYS A 78 9.60 -4.36 -18.81
CA LYS A 78 10.39 -3.14 -18.98
C LYS A 78 10.15 -2.60 -20.40
N PRO A 79 9.55 -1.41 -20.58
CA PRO A 79 9.40 -0.80 -21.89
C PRO A 79 10.74 -0.65 -22.61
N ALA A 80 10.73 -0.87 -23.93
CA ALA A 80 11.89 -0.68 -24.79
C ALA A 80 12.14 0.82 -24.98
N CYS A 81 13.03 1.37 -24.16
CA CYS A 81 13.44 2.77 -24.24
C CYS A 81 14.78 2.85 -25.01
N PRO A 82 14.92 3.72 -26.03
CA PRO A 82 16.23 4.00 -26.60
C PRO A 82 17.12 4.66 -25.54
N PRO A 83 18.47 4.55 -25.64
CA PRO A 83 19.36 5.26 -24.73
C PRO A 83 19.09 6.76 -24.74
N LEU A 84 18.78 7.34 -23.58
CA LEU A 84 18.53 8.77 -23.45
C LEU A 84 19.85 9.54 -23.54
N ARG A 85 19.97 10.40 -24.55
CA ARG A 85 21.14 11.27 -24.76
C ARG A 85 20.70 12.73 -24.81
N TYR A 86 21.57 13.60 -24.34
CA TYR A 86 21.37 15.04 -24.45
C TYR A 86 21.58 15.49 -25.89
N GLU A 87 20.66 16.35 -26.34
CA GLU A 87 20.78 17.13 -27.56
C GLU A 87 20.56 18.61 -27.22
N PRO A 88 21.36 19.55 -27.78
CA PRO A 88 21.10 20.98 -27.59
C PRO A 88 19.67 21.37 -28.02
N PRO A 89 18.94 22.18 -27.25
CA PRO A 89 17.57 22.57 -27.59
C PRO A 89 17.49 23.30 -28.94
N SER A 90 16.61 22.84 -29.82
CA SER A 90 16.24 23.54 -31.06
C SER A 90 15.47 24.84 -30.74
N GLU A 91 15.30 25.73 -31.73
CA GLU A 91 14.50 26.94 -31.54
C GLU A 91 13.05 26.63 -31.14
N ALA A 92 12.46 25.58 -31.71
CA ALA A 92 11.12 25.12 -31.31
C ALA A 92 11.10 24.63 -29.85
N ALA A 93 12.14 23.89 -29.41
CA ALA A 93 12.26 23.45 -28.03
C ALA A 93 12.43 24.64 -27.07
N LYS A 94 13.23 25.66 -27.42
CA LYS A 94 13.39 26.88 -26.63
C LYS A 94 12.08 27.65 -26.49
N GLN A 95 11.33 27.82 -27.58
CA GLN A 95 10.00 28.44 -27.56
C GLN A 95 9.03 27.66 -26.66
N ARG A 96 9.05 26.31 -26.74
CA ARG A 96 8.22 25.49 -25.85
C ARG A 96 8.66 25.63 -24.38
N CYS A 97 9.95 25.66 -24.09
CA CYS A 97 10.46 25.90 -22.74
C CYS A 97 10.01 27.26 -22.19
N ALA A 98 10.04 28.32 -23.00
CA ALA A 98 9.53 29.63 -22.61
C ALA A 98 8.03 29.60 -22.25
N ARG A 99 7.19 28.93 -23.04
CA ARG A 99 5.76 28.73 -22.69
C ARG A 99 5.57 27.94 -21.40
N ILE A 100 6.37 26.89 -21.19
CA ILE A 100 6.35 26.12 -19.93
C ILE A 100 6.76 27.02 -18.76
N ARG A 101 7.79 27.85 -18.93
CA ARG A 101 8.26 28.78 -17.92
C ARG A 101 7.19 29.78 -17.51
N GLU A 102 6.45 30.35 -18.45
CA GLU A 102 5.34 31.27 -18.14
C GLU A 102 4.30 30.59 -17.26
N LEU A 103 3.83 29.40 -17.64
CA LEU A 103 2.88 28.60 -16.87
C LEU A 103 3.42 28.25 -15.47
N VAL A 104 4.62 27.68 -15.41
CA VAL A 104 5.24 27.19 -14.19
C VAL A 104 5.52 28.34 -13.23
N THR A 105 6.02 29.48 -13.73
CA THR A 105 6.28 30.66 -12.91
C THR A 105 4.97 31.24 -12.37
N ALA A 106 3.93 31.36 -13.20
CA ALA A 106 2.64 31.90 -12.79
C ALA A 106 1.95 31.04 -11.72
N ARG A 107 2.07 29.72 -11.79
CA ARG A 107 1.40 28.79 -10.86
C ARG A 107 2.23 28.45 -9.62
N PHE A 108 3.54 28.28 -9.78
CA PHE A 108 4.40 27.71 -8.74
C PHE A 108 5.56 28.61 -8.31
N GLY A 109 5.80 29.73 -8.98
CA GLY A 109 6.96 30.60 -8.73
C GLY A 109 7.10 30.99 -7.26
N GLU A 110 6.01 31.47 -6.64
CA GLU A 110 6.00 31.78 -5.20
C GLU A 110 6.12 30.52 -4.33
N ALA A 111 5.46 29.44 -4.74
CA ALA A 111 5.52 28.20 -3.98
C ALA A 111 6.95 27.66 -3.91
N PHE A 112 7.73 27.71 -5.00
CA PHE A 112 9.14 27.28 -5.02
C PHE A 112 10.01 27.97 -3.97
N THR A 113 9.72 29.22 -3.61
CA THR A 113 10.51 29.97 -2.61
C THR A 113 10.10 29.69 -1.17
N ARG A 114 8.90 29.12 -0.94
CA ARG A 114 8.44 28.77 0.42
C ARG A 114 9.24 27.59 0.98
N PRO A 115 9.45 27.47 2.30
CA PRO A 115 10.04 26.27 2.89
C PRO A 115 9.21 25.02 2.62
N SER A 116 9.87 23.86 2.48
CA SER A 116 9.21 22.56 2.33
C SER A 116 9.82 21.52 3.25
N GLN A 117 9.01 20.59 3.75
CA GLN A 117 9.51 19.44 4.49
C GLN A 117 10.31 18.50 3.58
N PRO A 118 11.55 18.14 3.95
CA PRO A 118 12.33 17.14 3.22
C PRO A 118 11.59 15.80 3.12
N ARG A 119 11.72 15.10 1.99
CA ARG A 119 11.18 13.73 1.89
C ARG A 119 11.83 12.85 2.95
N PHE A 120 11.05 11.94 3.52
CA PHE A 120 11.42 11.10 4.67
C PHE A 120 11.70 11.84 5.98
N ALA A 121 11.42 13.15 6.11
CA ALA A 121 11.57 13.86 7.39
C ALA A 121 10.79 13.21 8.56
N PHE A 122 9.66 12.56 8.25
CA PHE A 122 8.87 11.81 9.22
C PHE A 122 9.63 10.59 9.81
N VAL A 123 10.63 10.05 9.10
CA VAL A 123 11.47 8.94 9.60
C VAL A 123 12.30 9.44 10.77
N ASP A 124 12.97 10.58 10.62
CA ASP A 124 13.76 11.17 11.70
C ASP A 124 12.87 11.59 12.88
N GLU A 125 11.69 12.16 12.60
CA GLU A 125 10.72 12.54 13.63
C GLU A 125 10.23 11.33 14.44
N MET A 126 9.85 10.25 13.75
CA MET A 126 9.37 9.03 14.41
C MET A 126 10.50 8.23 15.04
N SER A 127 11.74 8.35 14.56
CA SER A 127 12.89 7.68 15.18
C SER A 127 13.27 8.30 16.53
N LYS A 128 13.04 9.61 16.70
CA LYS A 128 13.36 10.33 17.94
C LYS A 128 12.51 9.81 19.12
N PRO A 129 13.16 9.35 20.21
CA PRO A 129 12.47 8.96 21.42
C PRO A 129 11.60 10.09 21.99
N LEU A 130 10.42 9.74 22.48
CA LEU A 130 9.56 10.64 23.25
C LEU A 130 10.16 10.85 24.66
N PRO A 131 10.14 12.08 25.20
CA PRO A 131 10.60 12.33 26.56
C PRO A 131 9.63 11.71 27.58
N ASN A 132 10.17 11.21 28.69
CA ASN A 132 9.40 10.78 29.88
C ASN A 132 8.32 9.70 29.64
N VAL A 133 8.56 8.74 28.74
CA VAL A 133 7.66 7.59 28.60
C VAL A 133 7.98 6.56 29.69
N ALA A 134 7.07 6.42 30.67
CA ALA A 134 7.16 5.34 31.64
C ALA A 134 7.00 3.98 30.92
N PRO A 135 7.76 2.94 31.31
CA PRO A 135 7.56 1.60 30.75
C PRO A 135 6.12 1.15 30.97
N ARG A 136 5.45 0.72 29.90
CA ARG A 136 4.10 0.17 30.00
C ARG A 136 4.17 -1.20 30.70
N PRO A 137 3.38 -1.44 31.77
CA PRO A 137 3.29 -2.76 32.36
C PRO A 137 2.66 -3.72 31.36
N VAL A 138 3.37 -4.81 31.03
CA VAL A 138 2.86 -5.90 30.20
C VAL A 138 2.01 -6.82 31.09
N THR A 139 0.80 -7.13 30.64
CA THR A 139 -0.08 -8.11 31.31
C THR A 139 -0.34 -9.29 30.39
N ASP A 140 -0.37 -10.50 30.95
CA ASP A 140 -0.53 -11.73 30.17
C ASP A 140 -1.92 -11.88 29.51
N ASP A 141 -2.92 -11.09 29.92
CA ASP A 141 -4.28 -11.07 29.38
C ASP A 141 -4.53 -9.93 28.36
N GLU A 142 -3.47 -9.25 27.93
CA GLU A 142 -3.59 -8.21 26.90
C GLU A 142 -3.76 -8.84 25.50
N PRO A 143 -4.76 -8.44 24.70
CA PRO A 143 -4.92 -8.94 23.34
C PRO A 143 -3.71 -8.62 22.47
N ILE A 144 -3.28 -9.56 21.63
CA ILE A 144 -2.19 -9.36 20.68
C ILE A 144 -2.63 -8.34 19.63
N ARG A 145 -1.88 -7.25 19.48
CA ARG A 145 -2.12 -6.20 18.51
C ARG A 145 -0.80 -5.82 17.86
N PHE A 146 -0.63 -6.29 16.63
CA PHE A 146 0.64 -6.13 15.94
C PHE A 146 0.49 -5.58 14.53
N LEU A 147 1.54 -4.94 14.03
CA LEU A 147 1.55 -4.27 12.73
C LEU A 147 2.94 -4.20 12.09
N TYR A 148 2.98 -3.87 10.80
CA TYR A 148 4.21 -3.54 10.07
C TYR A 148 4.59 -2.08 10.29
N SER A 149 5.88 -1.76 10.29
CA SER A 149 6.36 -0.38 10.39
C SER A 149 5.82 0.48 9.25
N TYR A 150 5.56 1.76 9.51
CA TYR A 150 5.19 2.70 8.46
C TYR A 150 6.32 2.96 7.45
N PHE A 151 7.58 2.75 7.83
CA PHE A 151 8.73 3.06 6.96
C PHE A 151 9.84 2.00 6.96
N ALA A 152 9.52 0.78 7.41
CA ALA A 152 10.42 -0.34 7.14
C ALA A 152 10.45 -0.60 5.65
N LEU A 153 11.65 -0.91 5.15
CA LEU A 153 11.82 -1.37 3.79
C LEU A 153 11.51 -2.87 3.72
N PHE A 154 10.85 -3.28 2.64
CA PHE A 154 10.79 -4.68 2.28
C PHE A 154 12.17 -5.15 1.83
N GLY A 155 12.50 -6.43 2.03
CA GLY A 155 13.83 -6.99 1.77
C GLY A 155 14.50 -7.52 3.03
N ASP A 156 15.82 -7.28 3.16
CA ASP A 156 16.67 -7.81 4.24
C ASP A 156 17.22 -6.70 5.18
N PRO A 157 16.36 -6.12 6.04
CA PRO A 157 16.77 -5.08 6.98
C PRO A 157 17.66 -5.61 8.11
N LEU A 158 17.85 -6.93 8.21
CA LEU A 158 18.70 -7.54 9.24
C LEU A 158 20.17 -7.62 8.82
N LEU A 159 20.49 -7.46 7.54
CA LEU A 159 21.87 -7.41 7.07
C LEU A 159 22.50 -6.03 7.28
N ASP A 160 21.71 -4.95 7.20
CA ASP A 160 22.16 -3.58 7.41
C ASP A 160 21.41 -2.90 8.58
N ALA A 161 22.08 -2.83 9.73
CA ALA A 161 21.53 -2.23 10.94
C ALA A 161 21.11 -0.76 10.79
N ARG A 162 21.61 -0.03 9.77
CA ARG A 162 21.26 1.39 9.53
C ARG A 162 19.83 1.58 9.03
N LEU A 163 19.23 0.54 8.44
CA LEU A 163 17.86 0.61 7.92
C LEU A 163 16.80 0.58 9.01
N ASP A 164 17.20 0.25 10.25
CA ASP A 164 16.39 0.12 11.45
C ASP A 164 14.86 0.23 11.24
N PRO A 165 14.16 -0.90 11.09
CA PRO A 165 12.73 -0.88 10.79
C PRO A 165 11.87 -0.40 11.97
N PHE A 166 12.41 -0.43 13.20
CA PHE A 166 11.67 -0.14 14.44
C PHE A 166 12.52 0.61 15.46
N PRO A 167 12.81 1.89 15.23
CA PRO A 167 13.54 2.74 16.17
C PRO A 167 12.71 2.99 17.45
N ASP A 168 13.38 3.37 18.54
CA ASP A 168 12.75 3.58 19.86
C ASP A 168 11.56 4.54 19.82
N GLY A 169 11.69 5.67 19.11
CA GLY A 169 10.60 6.64 19.01
C GLY A 169 9.33 6.09 18.36
N LEU A 170 9.46 5.17 17.40
CA LEU A 170 8.33 4.55 16.72
C LEU A 170 7.67 3.55 17.66
N LEU A 171 8.48 2.69 18.29
CA LEU A 171 8.02 1.70 19.25
C LEU A 171 7.24 2.34 20.42
N GLN A 172 7.73 3.45 20.96
CA GLN A 172 7.04 4.20 22.02
C GLN A 172 5.69 4.74 21.54
N ARG A 173 5.62 5.34 20.35
CA ARG A 173 4.38 5.87 19.78
C ARG A 173 3.36 4.76 19.54
N LEU A 174 3.80 3.63 19.03
CA LEU A 174 2.95 2.45 18.82
C LEU A 174 2.44 1.87 20.14
N ALA A 175 3.32 1.68 21.13
CA ALA A 175 2.96 1.16 22.46
C ALA A 175 1.94 2.04 23.19
N ASN A 176 2.08 3.37 23.07
CA ASN A 176 1.13 4.35 23.61
C ASN A 176 -0.25 4.26 22.96
N LEU A 177 -0.33 3.71 21.74
CA LEU A 177 -1.58 3.48 21.00
C LEU A 177 -2.06 2.03 21.11
N GLY A 178 -1.58 1.27 22.10
CA GLY A 178 -2.06 -0.09 22.35
C GLY A 178 -1.54 -1.17 21.41
N VAL A 179 -0.50 -0.87 20.62
CA VAL A 179 0.21 -1.86 19.82
C VAL A 179 1.26 -2.52 20.69
N ASN A 180 1.19 -3.84 20.84
CA ASN A 180 2.11 -4.64 21.65
C ASN A 180 2.90 -5.66 20.83
N GLY A 181 2.83 -5.56 19.49
CA GLY A 181 3.64 -6.33 18.58
C GLY A 181 4.00 -5.57 17.32
N VAL A 182 5.11 -5.95 16.71
CA VAL A 182 5.48 -5.55 15.35
C VAL A 182 5.94 -6.77 14.57
N TRP A 183 5.85 -6.74 13.24
CA TRP A 183 6.34 -7.86 12.43
C TRP A 183 7.39 -7.48 11.40
N LEU A 184 8.23 -8.45 11.06
CA LEU A 184 9.34 -8.32 10.12
C LEU A 184 9.29 -9.40 9.04
N HIS A 185 9.51 -9.00 7.79
CA HIS A 185 9.77 -9.95 6.69
C HIS A 185 11.16 -10.55 6.84
N VAL A 186 11.27 -11.87 6.70
CA VAL A 186 12.53 -12.62 6.73
C VAL A 186 12.46 -13.79 5.75
N VAL A 187 13.62 -14.31 5.37
CA VAL A 187 13.76 -15.53 4.56
C VAL A 187 14.49 -16.59 5.39
N LEU A 188 13.87 -17.74 5.62
CA LEU A 188 14.36 -18.72 6.60
C LEU A 188 15.71 -19.33 6.21
N ARG A 189 15.93 -19.58 4.92
CA ARG A 189 17.22 -20.09 4.39
C ARG A 189 18.38 -19.09 4.53
N GLU A 190 18.10 -17.82 4.80
CA GLU A 190 19.11 -16.77 5.04
C GLU A 190 19.32 -16.52 6.55
N LEU A 191 18.38 -17.01 7.38
CA LEU A 191 18.34 -16.76 8.83
C LEU A 191 18.87 -17.94 9.66
N ALA A 192 18.98 -19.14 9.09
CA ALA A 192 19.45 -20.31 9.80
C ALA A 192 20.32 -21.22 8.91
N PRO A 193 21.36 -21.87 9.48
CA PRO A 193 22.12 -22.89 8.79
C PRO A 193 21.32 -24.19 8.71
N SER A 194 21.62 -25.02 7.69
CA SER A 194 20.96 -26.31 7.51
C SER A 194 21.97 -27.44 7.31
N LYS A 195 21.73 -28.58 7.97
CA LYS A 195 22.51 -29.82 7.75
C LYS A 195 22.20 -30.46 6.41
N ASP A 196 20.95 -30.40 5.97
CA ASP A 196 20.49 -31.00 4.72
C ASP A 196 20.77 -30.11 3.50
N PHE A 197 20.95 -28.81 3.73
CA PHE A 197 21.20 -27.79 2.70
C PHE A 197 22.37 -26.89 3.14
N PRO A 198 23.63 -27.34 3.02
CA PRO A 198 24.80 -26.64 3.54
C PRO A 198 25.03 -25.24 2.96
N GLU A 199 24.44 -24.94 1.79
CA GLU A 199 24.47 -23.61 1.18
C GLU A 199 23.54 -22.59 1.87
N PHE A 200 22.68 -23.02 2.79
CA PHE A 200 21.79 -22.13 3.54
C PHE A 200 22.49 -21.57 4.79
N GLY A 201 22.09 -20.38 5.19
CA GLY A 201 22.62 -19.67 6.35
C GLY A 201 23.76 -18.70 6.05
N GLU A 202 24.03 -18.36 4.79
CA GLU A 202 25.03 -17.33 4.47
C GLU A 202 24.65 -16.00 5.15
N GLY A 203 25.52 -15.48 6.02
CA GLY A 203 25.28 -14.23 6.78
C GLY A 203 24.29 -14.33 7.95
N HIS A 204 23.87 -15.54 8.32
CA HIS A 204 22.87 -15.73 9.37
C HIS A 204 23.32 -15.19 10.74
N GLU A 205 24.61 -15.28 11.12
CA GLU A 205 25.06 -14.80 12.43
C GLU A 205 24.83 -13.29 12.58
N THR A 206 25.10 -12.51 11.52
CA THR A 206 24.85 -11.06 11.48
C THR A 206 23.37 -10.77 11.61
N ARG A 207 22.52 -11.47 10.83
CA ARG A 207 21.07 -11.27 10.88
C ARG A 207 20.49 -11.61 12.24
N LEU A 208 20.89 -12.73 12.84
CA LEU A 208 20.44 -13.15 14.17
C LEU A 208 20.94 -12.19 15.27
N ALA A 209 22.16 -11.67 15.15
CA ALA A 209 22.68 -10.66 16.09
C ALA A 209 21.85 -9.36 16.03
N ASN A 210 21.53 -8.88 14.83
CA ASN A 210 20.70 -7.68 14.63
C ASN A 210 19.25 -7.92 15.06
N LEU A 211 18.71 -9.12 14.80
CA LEU A 211 17.37 -9.50 15.27
C LEU A 211 17.30 -9.56 16.80
N ARG A 212 18.33 -10.08 17.49
CA ARG A 212 18.44 -10.02 18.96
C ARG A 212 18.38 -8.58 19.47
N GLN A 213 19.14 -7.67 18.86
CA GLN A 213 19.15 -6.26 19.27
C GLN A 213 17.77 -5.62 19.10
N LEU A 214 17.12 -5.87 17.96
CA LEU A 214 15.76 -5.39 17.68
C LEU A 214 14.74 -5.92 18.71
N VAL A 215 14.77 -7.22 19.02
CA VAL A 215 13.87 -7.85 20.01
C VAL A 215 14.08 -7.23 21.39
N GLN A 216 15.33 -7.07 21.84
CA GLN A 216 15.62 -6.49 23.14
C GLN A 216 15.22 -5.02 23.24
N ARG A 217 15.34 -4.25 22.14
CA ARG A 217 14.82 -2.88 22.08
C ARG A 217 13.29 -2.85 22.17
N ALA A 218 12.60 -3.64 21.35
CA ALA A 218 11.13 -3.69 21.37
C ALA A 218 10.58 -4.09 22.75
N LYS A 219 11.24 -5.04 23.42
CA LYS A 219 10.89 -5.49 24.77
C LYS A 219 10.90 -4.38 25.81
N LYS A 220 11.80 -3.39 25.72
CA LYS A 220 11.84 -2.23 26.64
C LYS A 220 10.53 -1.42 26.62
N HIS A 221 9.80 -1.48 25.52
CA HIS A 221 8.53 -0.77 25.32
C HIS A 221 7.31 -1.68 25.45
N GLY A 222 7.49 -2.94 25.89
CA GLY A 222 6.41 -3.93 25.96
C GLY A 222 5.95 -4.45 24.60
N VAL A 223 6.77 -4.29 23.55
CA VAL A 223 6.45 -4.70 22.18
C VAL A 223 7.18 -6.00 21.83
N LYS A 224 6.44 -6.99 21.31
CA LYS A 224 7.00 -8.24 20.79
C LYS A 224 7.31 -8.13 19.30
N VAL A 225 8.30 -8.88 18.83
CA VAL A 225 8.62 -8.98 17.38
C VAL A 225 8.13 -10.32 16.85
N TYR A 226 7.39 -10.31 15.75
CA TYR A 226 6.88 -11.49 15.04
C TYR A 226 7.55 -11.63 13.68
N LEU A 227 7.93 -12.84 13.28
CA LEU A 227 8.47 -13.09 11.95
C LEU A 227 7.36 -13.48 10.98
N TYR A 228 7.34 -12.86 9.80
CA TYR A 228 6.50 -13.33 8.70
C TYR A 228 7.14 -14.58 8.08
N MET A 229 6.39 -15.68 8.02
CA MET A 229 6.88 -16.99 7.60
C MET A 229 6.08 -17.54 6.41
N ASN A 230 6.55 -17.23 5.19
CA ASN A 230 6.04 -17.76 3.92
C ASN A 230 7.07 -18.74 3.34
N GLU A 231 7.18 -19.89 4.01
CA GLU A 231 8.26 -20.86 3.86
C GLU A 231 7.71 -22.30 3.77
N PRO A 232 8.45 -23.25 3.16
CA PRO A 232 9.78 -23.10 2.57
C PRO A 232 9.73 -22.38 1.22
N ARG A 233 10.53 -21.35 1.03
CA ARG A 233 10.58 -20.60 -0.23
C ARG A 233 11.04 -21.50 -1.37
N TRP A 234 10.42 -21.36 -2.53
CA TRP A 234 10.87 -21.97 -3.78
C TRP A 234 12.36 -21.69 -4.07
N MET A 235 12.97 -22.56 -4.87
CA MET A 235 14.37 -22.47 -5.29
C MET A 235 14.50 -22.48 -6.82
N PRO A 236 15.56 -21.88 -7.40
CA PRO A 236 15.80 -21.94 -8.83
C PRO A 236 16.02 -23.38 -9.30
N SER A 237 15.70 -23.67 -10.56
CA SER A 237 15.84 -25.01 -11.15
C SER A 237 17.21 -25.65 -10.96
N ALA A 238 18.29 -24.86 -10.96
CA ALA A 238 19.66 -25.31 -10.72
C ALA A 238 19.85 -25.99 -9.35
N PHE A 239 19.12 -25.57 -8.31
CA PHE A 239 19.16 -26.16 -6.97
C PHE A 239 18.71 -27.64 -6.97
N PHE A 240 17.91 -28.05 -7.96
CA PHE A 240 17.30 -29.37 -8.03
C PHE A 240 18.04 -30.36 -8.94
N LYS A 241 19.15 -29.96 -9.57
CA LYS A 241 19.90 -30.79 -10.53
C LYS A 241 20.20 -32.19 -9.99
N ASP A 242 20.60 -32.28 -8.71
CA ASP A 242 20.90 -33.52 -8.00
C ASP A 242 19.95 -33.76 -6.81
N ARG A 243 18.78 -33.10 -6.80
CA ARG A 243 17.81 -33.10 -5.68
C ARG A 243 16.36 -33.28 -6.17
N GLY A 244 16.18 -34.09 -7.21
CA GLY A 244 14.85 -34.34 -7.81
C GLY A 244 13.85 -35.01 -6.85
N ASP A 245 14.36 -35.72 -5.84
CA ASP A 245 13.57 -36.36 -4.78
C ASP A 245 12.79 -35.37 -3.92
N ILE A 246 13.30 -34.13 -3.76
CA ILE A 246 12.64 -33.06 -3.01
C ILE A 246 11.95 -32.02 -3.90
N ALA A 247 12.03 -32.13 -5.23
CA ALA A 247 11.48 -31.16 -6.18
C ALA A 247 9.94 -31.21 -6.28
N GLY A 248 9.25 -30.11 -5.94
CA GLY A 248 7.80 -30.00 -5.98
C GLY A 248 7.27 -29.49 -7.32
N ILE A 249 6.28 -28.60 -7.25
CA ILE A 249 5.65 -27.94 -8.40
C ILE A 249 6.59 -26.87 -8.98
N ARG A 250 6.43 -26.56 -10.27
CA ARG A 250 7.24 -25.57 -11.01
C ARG A 250 6.37 -24.42 -11.50
N ALA A 251 6.87 -23.18 -11.38
CA ALA A 251 6.39 -22.03 -12.11
C ALA A 251 7.58 -21.25 -12.70
N GLY A 252 7.72 -21.27 -14.04
CA GLY A 252 8.91 -20.75 -14.71
C GLY A 252 10.18 -21.48 -14.25
N ASP A 253 11.18 -20.69 -13.85
CA ASP A 253 12.47 -21.20 -13.32
C ASP A 253 12.44 -21.58 -11.84
N ASN A 254 11.30 -21.37 -11.18
CA ASN A 254 11.14 -21.54 -9.74
C ASN A 254 10.45 -22.87 -9.45
N ILE A 255 10.98 -23.63 -8.51
CA ILE A 255 10.46 -24.94 -8.11
C ILE A 255 10.32 -25.00 -6.59
N THR A 256 9.20 -25.50 -6.08
CA THR A 256 9.00 -25.64 -4.64
C THR A 256 9.84 -26.76 -4.05
N MET A 257 10.20 -26.60 -2.78
CA MET A 257 10.70 -27.71 -1.97
C MET A 257 9.49 -28.51 -1.47
N CYS A 258 9.35 -29.76 -1.91
CA CYS A 258 8.18 -30.59 -1.62
C CYS A 258 8.12 -30.99 -0.14
N THR A 259 7.16 -30.42 0.60
CA THR A 259 6.97 -30.66 2.03
C THR A 259 6.49 -32.07 2.38
N SER A 260 6.03 -32.87 1.40
CA SER A 260 5.81 -34.32 1.59
C SER A 260 7.09 -35.10 1.91
N THR A 261 8.26 -34.50 1.70
CA THR A 261 9.55 -35.12 2.02
C THR A 261 10.00 -34.73 3.43
N GLU A 262 10.45 -35.72 4.20
CA GLU A 262 10.92 -35.51 5.57
C GLU A 262 12.10 -34.53 5.62
N LYS A 263 13.02 -34.61 4.66
CA LYS A 263 14.18 -33.71 4.54
C LYS A 263 13.77 -32.23 4.52
N VAL A 264 12.73 -31.87 3.76
CA VAL A 264 12.24 -30.49 3.67
C VAL A 264 11.55 -30.06 4.98
N ARG A 265 10.74 -30.93 5.59
CA ARG A 265 10.10 -30.62 6.88
C ARG A 265 11.11 -30.46 8.01
N ARG A 266 12.13 -31.32 8.05
CA ARG A 266 13.22 -31.23 9.02
C ARG A 266 13.98 -29.91 8.90
N PHE A 267 14.23 -29.45 7.67
CA PHE A 267 14.78 -28.12 7.45
C PHE A 267 13.92 -27.02 8.11
N LEU A 268 12.61 -27.02 7.91
CA LEU A 268 11.71 -26.04 8.55
C LEU A 268 11.80 -26.10 10.09
N VAL A 269 11.65 -27.31 10.63
CA VAL A 269 11.64 -27.55 12.08
C VAL A 269 12.96 -27.14 12.72
N ASP A 270 14.10 -27.62 12.20
CA ASP A 270 15.40 -27.38 12.81
C ASP A 270 15.87 -25.94 12.63
N SER A 271 15.56 -25.31 11.49
CA SER A 271 15.90 -23.90 11.24
C SER A 271 15.12 -22.97 12.17
N LEU A 272 13.80 -23.13 12.29
CA LEU A 272 13.01 -22.34 13.22
C LEU A 272 13.42 -22.60 14.67
N ALA A 273 13.71 -23.84 15.03
CA ALA A 273 14.20 -24.16 16.36
C ALA A 273 15.56 -23.48 16.64
N HIS A 274 16.44 -23.37 15.64
CA HIS A 274 17.69 -22.62 15.76
C HIS A 274 17.42 -21.12 15.97
N VAL A 275 16.61 -20.49 15.12
CA VAL A 275 16.29 -19.05 15.23
C VAL A 275 15.72 -18.71 16.61
N PHE A 276 14.74 -19.49 17.10
CA PHE A 276 14.08 -19.22 18.38
C PHE A 276 14.96 -19.54 19.62
N ARG A 277 15.99 -20.38 19.49
CA ARG A 277 17.02 -20.54 20.53
C ARG A 277 18.00 -19.36 20.53
N GLU A 278 18.43 -18.95 19.35
CA GLU A 278 19.41 -17.88 19.18
C GLU A 278 18.85 -16.49 19.48
N VAL A 279 17.54 -16.30 19.35
CA VAL A 279 16.85 -15.03 19.61
C VAL A 279 15.84 -15.20 20.75
N PRO A 280 16.30 -15.19 22.01
CA PRO A 280 15.39 -15.24 23.16
C PRO A 280 14.46 -14.02 23.15
N ASP A 281 13.26 -14.19 23.72
CA ASP A 281 12.17 -13.21 23.75
C ASP A 281 11.51 -12.88 22.39
N LEU A 282 11.91 -13.54 21.30
CA LEU A 282 11.19 -13.41 20.02
C LEU A 282 9.72 -13.81 20.20
N GLY A 283 8.81 -12.94 19.74
CA GLY A 283 7.39 -13.01 20.06
C GLY A 283 6.68 -14.19 19.40
N GLY A 284 7.10 -14.56 18.19
CA GLY A 284 6.45 -15.62 17.44
C GLY A 284 6.61 -15.51 15.94
N VAL A 285 5.77 -16.26 15.23
CA VAL A 285 5.64 -16.21 13.77
C VAL A 285 4.19 -16.06 13.36
N PHE A 286 3.96 -15.55 12.17
CA PHE A 286 2.68 -15.70 11.47
C PHE A 286 2.91 -16.16 10.04
N THR A 287 1.97 -16.92 9.47
CA THR A 287 2.22 -17.67 8.23
C THR A 287 1.24 -17.30 7.12
N ILE A 288 1.71 -17.25 5.88
CA ILE A 288 0.88 -17.47 4.68
C ILE A 288 1.41 -18.74 4.02
N THR A 289 0.53 -19.67 3.70
CA THR A 289 0.93 -21.04 3.29
C THR A 289 0.42 -21.49 1.93
N ALA A 290 -0.52 -20.76 1.31
CA ALA A 290 -1.11 -21.14 0.02
C ALA A 290 -0.89 -20.12 -1.12
N SER A 291 -0.41 -18.91 -0.82
CA SER A 291 -0.23 -17.82 -1.78
C SER A 291 1.03 -16.97 -1.48
N GLU A 292 1.11 -15.82 -2.14
CA GLU A 292 2.26 -14.88 -2.24
C GLU A 292 3.47 -15.48 -2.93
N ASN A 293 4.16 -16.42 -2.27
CA ASN A 293 5.19 -17.22 -2.88
C ASN A 293 4.79 -18.68 -2.96
N LEU A 294 5.46 -19.38 -3.87
CA LEU A 294 5.42 -20.82 -3.91
C LEU A 294 6.16 -21.38 -2.69
N THR A 295 5.40 -21.91 -1.72
CA THR A 295 5.91 -22.46 -0.46
C THR A 295 5.77 -23.97 -0.37
N SER A 296 4.74 -24.53 -1.00
CA SER A 296 4.49 -25.97 -1.00
C SER A 296 3.90 -26.40 -2.33
N CYS A 297 3.70 -27.70 -2.51
CA CYS A 297 3.01 -28.20 -3.70
C CYS A 297 1.53 -27.75 -3.75
N ALA A 298 0.93 -27.36 -2.62
CA ALA A 298 -0.44 -26.85 -2.57
C ALA A 298 -0.54 -25.33 -2.83
N SER A 299 0.59 -24.62 -2.97
CA SER A 299 0.58 -23.19 -3.33
C SER A 299 -0.11 -22.99 -4.69
N HIS A 300 -1.01 -22.02 -4.75
CA HIS A 300 -1.89 -21.77 -5.90
C HIS A 300 -2.60 -23.04 -6.42
N TYR A 301 -2.79 -24.03 -5.54
CA TYR A 301 -3.62 -25.22 -5.78
C TYR A 301 -3.09 -26.17 -6.86
N GLN A 302 -1.77 -26.25 -7.02
CA GLN A 302 -1.12 -26.99 -8.10
C GLN A 302 -0.61 -28.38 -7.68
N GLN A 303 -1.06 -28.93 -6.55
CA GLN A 303 -0.48 -30.16 -5.96
C GLN A 303 -0.57 -31.38 -6.88
N ALA A 304 -1.55 -31.39 -7.80
CA ALA A 304 -1.72 -32.42 -8.82
C ALA A 304 -0.48 -32.54 -9.75
N SER A 305 0.28 -31.48 -9.93
CA SER A 305 1.49 -31.44 -10.78
C SER A 305 2.73 -32.02 -10.10
N CYS A 306 2.67 -32.35 -8.80
CA CYS A 306 3.77 -33.00 -8.09
C CYS A 306 3.50 -34.50 -7.98
N PRO A 307 4.42 -35.39 -8.40
CA PRO A 307 4.20 -36.84 -8.40
C PRO A 307 4.01 -37.43 -7.00
N ARG A 308 4.50 -36.75 -5.95
CA ARG A 308 4.31 -37.16 -4.55
C ARG A 308 3.04 -36.60 -3.92
N CYS A 309 2.57 -35.44 -4.37
CA CYS A 309 1.42 -34.75 -3.79
C CYS A 309 0.12 -34.95 -4.56
N SER A 310 0.18 -35.52 -5.77
CA SER A 310 -1.00 -35.71 -6.63
C SER A 310 -2.10 -36.58 -6.01
N LYS A 311 -1.78 -37.36 -4.98
CA LYS A 311 -2.71 -38.20 -4.22
C LYS A 311 -3.08 -37.64 -2.84
N ARG A 312 -2.50 -36.50 -2.44
CA ARG A 312 -2.76 -35.84 -1.15
C ARG A 312 -3.76 -34.70 -1.34
N SER A 313 -4.56 -34.42 -0.31
CA SER A 313 -5.41 -33.22 -0.35
C SER A 313 -4.53 -31.97 -0.22
N GLY A 314 -4.96 -30.87 -0.82
CA GLY A 314 -4.28 -29.59 -0.61
C GLY A 314 -4.35 -29.16 0.85
N ALA A 315 -5.47 -29.45 1.52
CA ALA A 315 -5.67 -29.17 2.93
C ALA A 315 -4.65 -29.89 3.83
N GLU A 316 -4.41 -31.18 3.60
CA GLU A 316 -3.41 -31.99 4.31
C GLU A 316 -2.00 -31.38 4.19
N ILE A 317 -1.61 -30.98 2.97
CA ILE A 317 -0.29 -30.37 2.71
C ILE A 317 -0.16 -29.04 3.45
N ILE A 318 -1.18 -28.18 3.42
CA ILE A 318 -1.15 -26.87 4.09
C ILE A 318 -1.12 -27.03 5.61
N ALA A 319 -1.90 -27.95 6.17
CA ALA A 319 -1.85 -28.28 7.60
C ALA A 319 -0.45 -28.78 8.01
N GLU A 320 0.15 -29.68 7.21
CA GLU A 320 1.50 -30.21 7.44
C GLU A 320 2.58 -29.12 7.50
N VAL A 321 2.49 -28.10 6.63
CA VAL A 321 3.42 -26.94 6.68
C VAL A 321 3.27 -26.18 8.00
N ASN A 322 2.04 -25.88 8.42
CA ASN A 322 1.80 -25.17 9.67
C ASN A 322 2.25 -25.99 10.89
N VAL A 323 2.07 -27.31 10.86
CA VAL A 323 2.56 -28.22 11.91
C VAL A 323 4.09 -28.18 12.01
N ALA A 324 4.81 -28.30 10.90
CA ALA A 324 6.28 -28.24 10.90
C ALA A 324 6.80 -26.89 11.41
N ILE A 325 6.17 -25.79 11.01
CA ILE A 325 6.50 -24.45 11.51
C ILE A 325 6.27 -24.37 13.03
N ALA A 326 5.10 -24.80 13.51
CA ALA A 326 4.77 -24.73 14.93
C ALA A 326 5.69 -25.61 15.79
N GLU A 327 6.05 -26.80 15.30
CA GLU A 327 7.00 -27.70 15.96
C GLU A 327 8.38 -27.04 16.11
N GLY A 328 8.91 -26.47 15.04
CA GLY A 328 10.21 -25.77 15.07
C GLY A 328 10.21 -24.60 16.05
N VAL A 329 9.17 -23.77 16.01
CA VAL A 329 9.01 -22.64 16.94
C VAL A 329 8.99 -23.13 18.40
N ARG A 330 8.18 -24.15 18.73
CA ARG A 330 8.07 -24.67 20.11
C ARG A 330 9.35 -25.31 20.61
N LYS A 331 10.05 -26.05 19.74
CA LYS A 331 11.34 -26.67 20.05
C LYS A 331 12.41 -25.62 20.38
N GLY A 332 12.33 -24.42 19.79
CA GLY A 332 13.20 -23.31 20.11
C GLY A 332 12.72 -22.50 21.33
N ASN A 333 11.43 -22.17 21.39
CA ASN A 333 10.81 -21.42 22.48
C ASN A 333 9.31 -21.80 22.63
N PRO A 334 8.92 -22.55 23.67
CA PRO A 334 7.53 -22.99 23.86
C PRO A 334 6.55 -21.85 24.22
N LYS A 335 7.06 -20.66 24.57
CA LYS A 335 6.24 -19.47 24.87
C LYS A 335 6.00 -18.58 23.64
N ALA A 336 6.69 -18.85 22.53
CA ALA A 336 6.52 -18.11 21.29
C ALA A 336 5.15 -18.41 20.65
N THR A 337 4.53 -17.39 20.07
CA THR A 337 3.20 -17.50 19.49
C THR A 337 3.29 -17.94 18.03
N VAL A 338 2.37 -18.81 17.59
CA VAL A 338 2.24 -19.19 16.18
C VAL A 338 0.85 -18.76 15.71
N ILE A 339 0.82 -17.98 14.63
CA ILE A 339 -0.41 -17.44 14.04
C ILE A 339 -0.56 -17.99 12.62
N CYS A 340 -1.55 -18.86 12.41
CA CYS A 340 -1.87 -19.44 11.12
C CYS A 340 -2.88 -18.52 10.40
N TRP A 341 -2.47 -17.84 9.33
CA TRP A 341 -3.35 -17.00 8.54
C TRP A 341 -3.89 -17.78 7.34
N ASP A 342 -5.21 -17.79 7.19
CA ASP A 342 -5.92 -18.46 6.10
C ASP A 342 -5.87 -17.73 4.74
N TRP A 343 -4.98 -16.74 4.60
CA TRP A 343 -4.78 -16.00 3.37
C TRP A 343 -4.40 -16.92 2.21
N GLY A 344 -5.14 -16.79 1.10
CA GLY A 344 -4.99 -17.63 -0.08
C GLY A 344 -5.48 -19.07 0.08
N TRP A 345 -6.07 -19.46 1.21
CA TRP A 345 -6.69 -20.79 1.34
C TRP A 345 -8.01 -20.84 0.59
N LYS A 346 -8.25 -21.91 -0.17
CA LYS A 346 -9.59 -22.13 -0.73
C LYS A 346 -10.61 -22.32 0.38
N ASN A 347 -11.81 -21.80 0.15
CA ASN A 347 -12.94 -21.94 1.07
C ASN A 347 -13.30 -23.41 1.34
N ASP A 348 -13.22 -24.29 0.34
CA ASP A 348 -13.52 -25.73 0.45
C ASP A 348 -12.43 -26.53 1.19
N TRP A 349 -11.22 -25.98 1.35
CA TRP A 349 -10.12 -26.62 2.10
C TRP A 349 -10.07 -26.19 3.56
N ALA A 350 -10.64 -25.03 3.89
CA ALA A 350 -10.39 -24.36 5.16
C ALA A 350 -10.79 -25.19 6.39
N GLU A 351 -11.94 -25.87 6.37
CA GLU A 351 -12.40 -26.69 7.50
C GLU A 351 -11.41 -27.83 7.82
N GLU A 352 -11.01 -28.60 6.80
CA GLU A 352 -10.03 -29.69 6.94
C GLU A 352 -8.67 -29.16 7.42
N ILE A 353 -8.20 -28.03 6.89
CA ILE A 353 -6.95 -27.41 7.35
C ILE A 353 -7.06 -27.03 8.83
N ILE A 354 -8.12 -26.33 9.23
CA ILE A 354 -8.33 -25.86 10.61
C ILE A 354 -8.35 -27.05 11.59
N HIS A 355 -9.01 -28.15 11.23
CA HIS A 355 -9.00 -29.36 12.06
C HIS A 355 -7.61 -30.00 12.19
N GLY A 356 -6.79 -29.91 11.14
CA GLY A 356 -5.41 -30.39 11.11
C GLY A 356 -4.37 -29.45 11.73
N LEU A 357 -4.75 -28.23 12.15
CA LEU A 357 -3.82 -27.31 12.80
C LEU A 357 -3.38 -27.83 14.18
N PRO A 358 -2.15 -27.52 14.62
CA PRO A 358 -1.65 -27.93 15.92
C PRO A 358 -2.36 -27.15 17.05
N ASP A 359 -2.48 -27.76 18.24
CA ASP A 359 -3.08 -27.11 19.42
C ASP A 359 -2.32 -25.84 19.82
N ASN A 360 -2.94 -24.92 20.57
CA ASN A 360 -2.28 -23.70 21.09
C ASN A 360 -1.72 -22.74 20.02
N VAL A 361 -2.31 -22.72 18.81
CA VAL A 361 -2.06 -21.67 17.82
C VAL A 361 -3.19 -20.65 17.77
N TYR A 362 -2.90 -19.49 17.19
CA TYR A 362 -3.91 -18.53 16.77
C TYR A 362 -4.29 -18.80 15.33
N PHE A 363 -5.58 -18.85 15.04
CA PHE A 363 -6.13 -18.87 13.69
C PHE A 363 -6.57 -17.45 13.32
N MET A 364 -6.01 -16.91 12.24
CA MET A 364 -6.27 -15.56 11.74
C MET A 364 -7.02 -15.59 10.41
N SER A 365 -8.07 -14.77 10.29
CA SER A 365 -8.81 -14.52 9.04
C SER A 365 -8.95 -13.03 8.79
N VAL A 366 -8.95 -12.64 7.51
CA VAL A 366 -9.33 -11.28 7.08
C VAL A 366 -10.77 -11.05 7.47
N SER A 367 -11.02 -9.96 8.18
CA SER A 367 -12.31 -9.74 8.83
C SER A 367 -13.42 -9.51 7.81
N GLU A 368 -13.16 -8.71 6.77
CA GLU A 368 -14.14 -8.23 5.79
C GLU A 368 -14.46 -9.25 4.69
N TRP A 369 -13.74 -10.36 4.62
CA TRP A 369 -13.76 -11.27 3.47
C TRP A 369 -15.12 -11.94 3.23
N ASP A 370 -15.49 -12.06 1.95
CA ASP A 370 -16.76 -12.57 1.44
C ASP A 370 -17.97 -11.70 1.83
N LEU A 371 -17.77 -10.48 2.37
CA LEU A 371 -18.86 -9.56 2.68
C LEU A 371 -19.53 -9.09 1.37
N PRO A 372 -20.83 -9.36 1.15
CA PRO A 372 -21.53 -8.82 0.01
C PRO A 372 -21.77 -7.32 0.20
N ILE A 373 -21.54 -6.54 -0.84
CA ILE A 373 -21.76 -5.10 -0.86
C ILE A 373 -22.49 -4.69 -2.15
N GLU A 374 -23.18 -3.55 -2.09
CA GLU A 374 -23.84 -2.95 -3.24
C GLU A 374 -23.55 -1.45 -3.27
N ARG A 375 -23.05 -0.94 -4.40
CA ARG A 375 -22.65 0.46 -4.59
C ARG A 375 -23.12 0.93 -5.96
N GLY A 376 -23.83 2.06 -6.03
CA GLY A 376 -24.39 2.54 -7.30
C GLY A 376 -25.26 1.53 -8.05
N GLY A 377 -25.90 0.59 -7.34
CA GLY A 377 -26.70 -0.50 -7.92
C GLY A 377 -25.89 -1.70 -8.43
N VAL A 378 -24.57 -1.73 -8.25
CA VAL A 378 -23.70 -2.84 -8.64
C VAL A 378 -23.34 -3.67 -7.42
N LYS A 379 -23.63 -4.97 -7.49
CA LYS A 379 -23.31 -5.94 -6.43
C LYS A 379 -21.90 -6.48 -6.63
N THR A 380 -21.10 -6.42 -5.58
CA THR A 380 -19.75 -7.02 -5.53
C THR A 380 -19.55 -7.74 -4.21
N THR A 381 -18.42 -8.39 -4.06
CA THR A 381 -18.03 -9.09 -2.82
C THR A 381 -16.63 -8.67 -2.44
N VAL A 382 -16.43 -8.42 -1.15
CA VAL A 382 -15.13 -8.03 -0.60
C VAL A 382 -14.16 -9.20 -0.68
N GLY A 383 -13.03 -9.00 -1.36
CA GLY A 383 -11.98 -10.02 -1.58
C GLY A 383 -10.64 -9.69 -0.93
N GLU A 384 -10.55 -8.56 -0.23
CA GLU A 384 -9.35 -8.00 0.41
C GLU A 384 -9.74 -7.33 1.74
N TYR A 385 -8.77 -6.94 2.57
CA TYR A 385 -9.06 -6.05 3.71
C TYR A 385 -9.56 -4.68 3.22
N SER A 386 -10.57 -4.12 3.89
CA SER A 386 -11.27 -2.91 3.45
C SER A 386 -11.67 -2.03 4.64
N ILE A 387 -11.58 -0.72 4.47
CA ILE A 387 -12.17 0.26 5.39
C ILE A 387 -13.59 0.63 4.92
N SER A 388 -13.86 0.70 3.60
CA SER A 388 -15.20 1.08 3.07
C SER A 388 -16.29 0.03 3.32
N ALA A 389 -15.90 -1.19 3.68
CA ALA A 389 -16.79 -2.29 3.94
C ALA A 389 -16.59 -2.83 5.38
N VAL A 390 -17.56 -2.58 6.25
CA VAL A 390 -17.47 -2.92 7.67
C VAL A 390 -17.77 -4.41 7.89
N GLY A 391 -16.75 -5.18 8.29
CA GLY A 391 -16.88 -6.59 8.61
C GLY A 391 -17.51 -6.88 9.99
N PRO A 392 -17.51 -8.15 10.43
CA PRO A 392 -16.90 -9.29 9.73
C PRO A 392 -17.80 -9.92 8.65
N GLY A 393 -17.19 -10.35 7.55
CA GLY A 393 -17.86 -11.09 6.47
C GLY A 393 -18.13 -12.56 6.83
N PRO A 394 -18.98 -13.25 6.03
CA PRO A 394 -19.42 -14.62 6.31
C PRO A 394 -18.30 -15.65 6.31
N ARG A 395 -17.22 -15.43 5.53
CA ARG A 395 -16.06 -16.33 5.54
C ARG A 395 -15.37 -16.34 6.89
N ALA A 396 -14.99 -15.16 7.39
CA ALA A 396 -14.27 -15.02 8.65
C ALA A 396 -15.07 -15.63 9.80
N GLN A 397 -16.38 -15.33 9.87
CA GLN A 397 -17.26 -15.88 10.89
C GLN A 397 -17.34 -17.41 10.85
N ARG A 398 -17.48 -18.01 9.67
CA ARG A 398 -17.48 -19.47 9.50
C ARG A 398 -16.16 -20.09 9.94
N HIS A 399 -15.04 -19.49 9.56
CA HIS A 399 -13.71 -20.03 9.86
C HIS A 399 -13.36 -19.90 11.34
N TRP A 400 -13.68 -18.76 11.97
CA TRP A 400 -13.53 -18.60 13.41
C TRP A 400 -14.40 -19.58 14.19
N LYS A 401 -15.61 -19.90 13.72
CA LYS A 401 -16.46 -20.91 14.35
C LYS A 401 -15.78 -22.29 14.35
N TRP A 402 -15.22 -22.73 13.23
CA TRP A 402 -14.46 -23.99 13.16
C TRP A 402 -13.24 -23.97 14.09
N ALA A 403 -12.49 -22.86 14.09
CA ALA A 403 -11.34 -22.69 14.97
C ALA A 403 -11.72 -22.76 16.46
N GLN A 404 -12.81 -22.10 16.86
CA GLN A 404 -13.35 -22.14 18.22
C GLN A 404 -13.82 -23.54 18.61
N GLN A 405 -14.51 -24.26 17.71
CA GLN A 405 -14.91 -25.65 17.93
C GLN A 405 -13.71 -26.58 18.13
N ARG A 406 -12.58 -26.29 17.46
CA ARG A 406 -11.31 -27.01 17.62
C ARG A 406 -10.53 -26.60 18.88
N GLY A 407 -10.96 -25.55 19.59
CA GLY A 407 -10.30 -24.99 20.76
C GLY A 407 -9.12 -24.07 20.44
N LEU A 408 -9.02 -23.58 19.20
CA LEU A 408 -7.98 -22.64 18.78
C LEU A 408 -8.34 -21.21 19.20
N LYS A 409 -7.31 -20.37 19.38
CA LYS A 409 -7.50 -18.93 19.58
C LYS A 409 -7.82 -18.28 18.24
N THR A 410 -8.64 -17.24 18.24
CA THR A 410 -9.08 -16.57 17.01
C THR A 410 -8.59 -15.13 16.94
N MET A 411 -8.11 -14.72 15.76
CA MET A 411 -7.55 -13.40 15.49
C MET A 411 -8.16 -12.81 14.22
N ALA A 412 -8.33 -11.49 14.20
CA ALA A 412 -8.74 -10.77 13.00
C ALA A 412 -7.54 -10.14 12.30
N LYS A 413 -7.41 -10.38 11.00
CA LYS A 413 -6.65 -9.47 10.15
C LYS A 413 -7.54 -8.27 9.83
N MET A 414 -7.05 -7.09 10.22
CA MET A 414 -7.64 -5.77 10.03
C MET A 414 -6.63 -4.85 9.33
N GLN A 415 -7.11 -3.81 8.65
CA GLN A 415 -6.24 -2.79 8.08
C GLN A 415 -6.82 -1.41 8.40
N VAL A 416 -6.43 -0.85 9.54
CA VAL A 416 -7.19 0.26 10.15
C VAL A 416 -6.71 1.65 9.76
N ASN A 417 -5.48 1.78 9.25
CA ASN A 417 -4.94 3.06 8.79
C ASN A 417 -5.36 3.35 7.34
N CYS A 418 -4.85 2.53 6.42
CA CYS A 418 -5.07 2.60 4.99
C CYS A 418 -5.07 1.20 4.41
N THR A 419 -5.95 0.98 3.43
CA THR A 419 -5.97 -0.20 2.56
C THR A 419 -5.51 0.22 1.15
N TRP A 420 -5.60 -0.69 0.18
CA TRP A 420 -5.43 -0.33 -1.22
C TRP A 420 -6.53 0.58 -1.78
N GLU A 421 -7.55 0.94 -0.99
CA GLU A 421 -8.58 1.91 -1.37
C GLU A 421 -8.01 3.34 -1.42
N LEU A 422 -7.02 3.64 -0.56
CA LEU A 422 -6.12 4.80 -0.65
C LEU A 422 -5.00 4.67 0.39
N SER A 423 -3.76 4.49 -0.09
CA SER A 423 -2.54 4.30 0.72
C SER A 423 -1.53 5.44 0.58
N ALA A 424 -1.80 6.42 -0.28
CA ALA A 424 -0.96 7.62 -0.47
C ALA A 424 -1.03 8.63 0.69
N VAL A 425 -1.69 8.28 1.80
CA VAL A 425 -1.75 9.06 3.04
C VAL A 425 -1.48 8.11 4.22
N PRO A 426 -1.01 8.60 5.38
CA PRO A 426 -0.69 7.74 6.52
C PRO A 426 -1.91 7.06 7.17
N TYR A 427 -3.10 7.65 7.07
CA TYR A 427 -4.37 7.04 7.47
C TYR A 427 -5.57 7.78 6.85
N LEU A 428 -6.73 7.14 6.80
CA LEU A 428 -8.01 7.73 6.35
C LEU A 428 -8.90 8.16 7.53
N PRO A 429 -9.59 9.33 7.46
CA PRO A 429 -10.45 9.84 8.53
C PRO A 429 -11.83 9.16 8.60
N ALA A 430 -11.98 7.94 8.07
CA ALA A 430 -13.21 7.15 8.09
C ALA A 430 -13.43 6.43 9.44
N MET A 431 -13.31 7.19 10.52
CA MET A 431 -13.25 6.69 11.90
C MET A 431 -14.51 5.93 12.32
N SER A 432 -15.68 6.34 11.85
CA SER A 432 -16.95 5.67 12.19
C SER A 432 -17.08 4.28 11.57
N LEU A 433 -16.38 4.00 10.47
CA LEU A 433 -16.28 2.64 9.91
C LEU A 433 -15.41 1.75 10.81
N VAL A 434 -14.23 2.24 11.18
CA VAL A 434 -13.31 1.52 12.07
C VAL A 434 -13.96 1.24 13.43
N ALA A 435 -14.66 2.21 14.02
CA ALA A 435 -15.34 2.05 15.31
C ALA A 435 -16.45 0.98 15.25
N ARG A 436 -17.29 1.00 14.21
CA ARG A 436 -18.34 0.00 14.02
C ARG A 436 -17.75 -1.39 13.83
N HIS A 437 -16.65 -1.50 13.09
CA HIS A 437 -15.97 -2.78 12.88
C HIS A 437 -15.42 -3.35 14.19
N MET A 438 -14.76 -2.51 14.99
CA MET A 438 -14.25 -2.89 16.31
C MET A 438 -15.37 -3.31 17.26
N GLU A 439 -16.53 -2.64 17.23
CA GLU A 439 -17.69 -3.04 18.00
C GLU A 439 -18.24 -4.41 17.55
N ASN A 440 -18.34 -4.65 16.23
CA ASN A 440 -18.76 -5.95 15.68
C ASN A 440 -17.84 -7.09 16.11
N LEU A 441 -16.51 -6.88 16.07
CA LEU A 441 -15.54 -7.88 16.54
C LEU A 441 -15.62 -8.12 18.04
N SER A 442 -15.84 -7.06 18.83
CA SER A 442 -15.99 -7.16 20.28
C SER A 442 -17.21 -7.99 20.67
N LYS A 443 -18.33 -7.88 19.95
CA LYS A 443 -19.54 -8.71 20.14
C LYS A 443 -19.28 -10.20 19.89
N LEU A 444 -18.33 -10.54 19.01
CA LEU A 444 -17.92 -11.92 18.73
C LEU A 444 -16.77 -12.42 19.64
N GLY A 445 -16.28 -11.59 20.56
CA GLY A 445 -15.14 -11.92 21.42
C GLY A 445 -13.79 -11.98 20.70
N ILE A 446 -13.69 -11.45 19.48
CA ILE A 446 -12.44 -11.41 18.71
C ILE A 446 -11.65 -10.16 19.13
N ARG A 447 -10.55 -10.35 19.86
CA ARG A 447 -9.78 -9.25 20.48
C ARG A 447 -8.37 -9.10 19.92
N ASP A 448 -7.77 -10.19 19.44
CA ASP A 448 -6.44 -10.23 18.86
C ASP A 448 -6.47 -9.80 17.39
N MET A 449 -5.51 -8.98 16.96
CA MET A 449 -5.51 -8.35 15.64
C MET A 449 -4.13 -8.16 15.03
N LEU A 450 -4.02 -8.43 13.72
CA LEU A 450 -3.02 -7.84 12.85
C LEU A 450 -3.60 -6.56 12.25
N LEU A 451 -3.04 -5.38 12.55
CA LEU A 451 -3.64 -4.07 12.27
C LEU A 451 -3.15 -3.38 10.99
N SER A 452 -2.07 -3.89 10.39
CA SER A 452 -1.56 -3.43 9.09
C SER A 452 -0.95 -4.58 8.28
N TRP A 453 -0.55 -4.29 7.05
CA TRP A 453 0.16 -5.20 6.13
C TRP A 453 1.39 -4.49 5.57
N SER A 454 1.91 -4.90 4.41
CA SER A 454 3.06 -4.27 3.74
C SER A 454 2.87 -2.77 3.48
N LEU A 455 1.62 -2.26 3.52
CA LEU A 455 1.30 -0.83 3.46
C LEU A 455 1.87 0.01 4.62
N GLY A 456 2.23 -0.63 5.72
CA GLY A 456 2.75 0.02 6.90
C GLY A 456 1.68 0.51 7.87
N GLY A 457 2.07 0.62 9.13
CA GLY A 457 1.22 1.05 10.25
C GLY A 457 1.70 2.37 10.85
N TYR A 458 1.10 3.48 10.43
CA TYR A 458 1.34 4.80 11.02
C TYR A 458 0.72 4.92 12.44
N PRO A 459 1.40 5.53 13.43
CA PRO A 459 0.84 5.93 14.72
C PRO A 459 -0.31 6.96 14.58
N SER A 460 -1.52 6.50 14.30
CA SER A 460 -2.68 7.32 13.94
C SER A 460 -3.76 7.37 15.04
N PRO A 461 -4.73 8.31 14.95
CA PRO A 461 -5.96 8.24 15.74
C PRO A 461 -6.79 6.97 15.46
N ASN A 462 -6.65 6.29 14.32
CA ASN A 462 -7.33 5.02 14.07
C ASN A 462 -6.79 3.93 15.01
N LEU A 463 -5.48 3.92 15.30
CA LEU A 463 -4.91 3.02 16.32
C LEU A 463 -5.36 3.40 17.73
N HIS A 464 -5.48 4.70 18.04
CA HIS A 464 -6.06 5.15 19.32
C HIS A 464 -7.50 4.62 19.49
N LEU A 465 -8.31 4.71 18.43
CA LEU A 465 -9.67 4.20 18.40
C LEU A 465 -9.72 2.68 18.62
N VAL A 466 -8.84 1.92 17.98
CA VAL A 466 -8.70 0.48 18.25
C VAL A 466 -8.31 0.23 19.71
N HIS A 467 -7.41 1.05 20.28
CA HIS A 467 -7.00 0.94 21.67
C HIS A 467 -8.17 1.06 22.66
N GLU A 468 -9.11 1.96 22.43
CA GLU A 468 -10.29 2.17 23.28
C GLU A 468 -11.13 0.89 23.48
N PHE A 469 -11.17 0.00 22.50
CA PHE A 469 -11.84 -1.30 22.60
C PHE A 469 -11.10 -2.34 23.47
N SER A 470 -9.97 -1.98 24.07
CA SER A 470 -9.30 -2.81 25.10
C SER A 470 -9.94 -2.69 26.47
N ARG A 471 -10.80 -1.68 26.69
CA ARG A 471 -11.48 -1.44 27.97
C ARG A 471 -12.38 -2.63 28.34
N LYS A 472 -12.62 -2.78 29.66
CA LYS A 472 -13.49 -3.81 30.22
C LYS A 472 -14.59 -3.13 31.05
N PRO A 473 -15.88 -3.23 30.67
CA PRO A 473 -16.37 -3.80 29.40
C PRO A 473 -15.92 -2.97 28.18
N PRO A 474 -15.92 -3.55 26.95
CA PRO A 474 -15.68 -2.80 25.73
C PRO A 474 -16.71 -1.66 25.55
N PRO A 475 -16.31 -0.48 25.05
CA PRO A 475 -17.22 0.63 24.78
C PRO A 475 -18.08 0.36 23.54
N THR A 476 -19.15 1.15 23.37
CA THR A 476 -19.83 1.24 22.06
C THR A 476 -18.99 2.04 21.06
N ALA A 477 -19.31 1.94 19.77
CA ALA A 477 -18.66 2.72 18.73
C ALA A 477 -18.72 4.25 19.01
N GLU A 478 -19.88 4.75 19.42
CA GLU A 478 -20.09 6.18 19.73
C GLU A 478 -19.27 6.62 20.93
N GLN A 479 -19.19 5.79 21.97
CA GLN A 479 -18.42 6.09 23.17
C GLN A 479 -16.91 6.15 22.87
N ALA A 480 -16.40 5.21 22.07
CA ALA A 480 -14.99 5.20 21.67
C ALA A 480 -14.66 6.42 20.80
N LEU A 481 -15.50 6.74 19.81
CA LEU A 481 -15.32 7.92 18.96
C LEU A 481 -15.32 9.22 19.77
N ALA A 482 -16.26 9.40 20.70
CA ALA A 482 -16.35 10.60 21.52
C ALA A 482 -15.09 10.82 22.36
N ARG A 483 -14.54 9.77 22.98
CA ARG A 483 -13.30 9.83 23.77
C ARG A 483 -12.10 10.21 22.91
N VAL A 484 -11.90 9.52 21.78
CA VAL A 484 -10.79 9.83 20.87
C VAL A 484 -10.89 11.25 20.33
N ALA A 485 -12.10 11.74 20.02
CA ALA A 485 -12.31 13.12 19.58
C ALA A 485 -11.99 14.12 20.70
N GLU A 486 -12.43 13.87 21.93
CA GLU A 486 -12.17 14.75 23.08
C GLU A 486 -10.68 14.82 23.39
N ASP A 487 -9.99 13.68 23.46
CA ASP A 487 -8.55 13.61 23.73
C ASP A 487 -7.72 14.31 22.64
N ARG A 488 -8.17 14.23 21.39
CA ARG A 488 -7.42 14.75 20.24
C ARG A 488 -7.70 16.22 19.94
N TYR A 489 -8.93 16.69 20.15
CA TYR A 489 -9.43 17.98 19.67
C TYR A 489 -10.00 18.88 20.75
N GLY A 490 -10.17 18.38 21.98
CA GLY A 490 -10.81 19.09 23.06
C GLY A 490 -12.33 19.05 23.00
N LYS A 491 -12.96 19.14 24.18
CA LYS A 491 -14.40 18.95 24.38
C LYS A 491 -15.28 19.85 23.50
N ALA A 492 -14.87 21.09 23.27
CA ALA A 492 -15.65 22.06 22.49
C ALA A 492 -15.73 21.71 20.98
N ALA A 493 -14.72 21.01 20.45
CA ALA A 493 -14.65 20.63 19.04
C ALA A 493 -15.37 19.29 18.73
N VAL A 494 -15.63 18.47 19.76
CA VAL A 494 -16.19 17.11 19.63
C VAL A 494 -17.44 17.05 18.75
N PRO A 495 -18.48 17.89 18.92
CA PRO A 495 -19.71 17.75 18.12
C PRO A 495 -19.47 17.86 16.61
N GLN A 496 -18.60 18.79 16.18
CA GLN A 496 -18.29 18.96 14.76
C GLN A 496 -17.32 17.91 14.25
N ALA A 497 -16.35 17.50 15.06
CA ALA A 497 -15.41 16.44 14.72
C ALA A 497 -16.11 15.09 14.50
N LEU A 498 -17.05 14.72 15.38
CA LEU A 498 -17.84 13.48 15.23
C LEU A 498 -18.70 13.52 13.97
N LYS A 499 -19.35 14.66 13.70
CA LYS A 499 -20.13 14.84 12.47
C LYS A 499 -19.25 14.72 11.23
N ALA A 500 -18.06 15.31 11.25
CA ALA A 500 -17.11 15.19 10.14
C ALA A 500 -16.67 13.73 9.91
N TRP A 501 -16.29 13.00 10.96
CA TRP A 501 -15.93 11.58 10.87
C TRP A 501 -17.06 10.71 10.34
N GLU A 502 -18.30 10.98 10.76
CA GLU A 502 -19.48 10.31 10.21
C GLU A 502 -19.66 10.64 8.72
N THR A 503 -19.50 11.91 8.32
CA THR A 503 -19.60 12.33 6.92
C THR A 503 -18.52 11.69 6.05
N PHE A 504 -17.25 11.69 6.48
CA PHE A 504 -16.17 10.98 5.78
C PHE A 504 -16.47 9.49 5.64
N SER A 505 -16.95 8.87 6.73
CA SER A 505 -17.26 7.43 6.77
C SER A 505 -18.39 7.06 5.81
N LYS A 506 -19.51 7.80 5.82
CA LYS A 506 -20.63 7.58 4.90
C LYS A 506 -20.23 7.80 3.44
N ALA A 507 -19.38 8.80 3.19
CA ALA A 507 -18.84 9.05 1.86
C ALA A 507 -17.95 7.89 1.41
N PHE A 508 -17.07 7.41 2.30
CA PHE A 508 -16.15 6.33 1.98
C PHE A 508 -16.83 4.99 1.80
N GLU A 509 -17.96 4.73 2.47
CA GLU A 509 -18.81 3.57 2.18
C GLU A 509 -19.21 3.52 0.70
N GLU A 510 -19.31 4.65 -0.01
CA GLU A 510 -19.68 4.70 -1.42
C GLU A 510 -18.55 4.36 -2.39
N TYR A 511 -17.34 4.10 -1.88
CA TYR A 511 -16.20 3.70 -2.71
C TYR A 511 -16.59 2.53 -3.64
N PRO A 512 -16.31 2.60 -4.96
CA PRO A 512 -16.69 1.57 -5.93
C PRO A 512 -15.80 0.32 -5.82
N TYR A 513 -15.89 -0.34 -4.67
CA TYR A 513 -15.01 -1.44 -4.29
C TYR A 513 -15.19 -2.65 -5.21
N ASN A 514 -14.08 -3.08 -5.77
CA ASN A 514 -13.88 -4.41 -6.35
C ASN A 514 -12.38 -4.71 -6.37
N SER A 515 -11.97 -5.97 -6.19
CA SER A 515 -10.53 -6.31 -6.08
C SER A 515 -9.71 -5.93 -7.32
N GLY A 516 -10.28 -5.99 -8.53
CA GLY A 516 -9.55 -5.60 -9.75
C GLY A 516 -9.27 -4.10 -9.80
N GLY A 517 -10.31 -3.28 -9.66
CA GLY A 517 -10.22 -1.82 -9.66
C GLY A 517 -9.46 -1.26 -8.47
N LEU A 518 -9.46 -1.96 -7.33
CA LEU A 518 -8.67 -1.64 -6.14
C LEU A 518 -7.16 -1.56 -6.47
N TYR A 519 -6.67 -2.50 -7.26
CA TYR A 519 -5.26 -2.54 -7.67
C TYR A 519 -4.97 -1.71 -8.92
N ALA A 520 -5.90 -1.66 -9.88
CA ALA A 520 -5.65 -1.04 -11.18
C ALA A 520 -5.95 0.48 -11.22
N GLY A 521 -6.84 0.96 -10.35
CA GLY A 521 -7.34 2.34 -10.39
C GLY A 521 -6.28 3.38 -10.01
N PRO A 522 -6.42 4.63 -10.47
CA PRO A 522 -5.46 5.69 -10.20
C PRO A 522 -5.53 6.24 -8.78
N PHE A 523 -6.20 5.56 -7.83
CA PHE A 523 -6.37 6.03 -6.46
C PHE A 523 -5.05 6.31 -5.75
N GLN A 524 -3.97 5.56 -6.04
CA GLN A 524 -2.68 5.76 -5.37
C GLN A 524 -1.85 6.89 -5.99
N LEU A 525 -1.83 6.99 -7.32
CA LEU A 525 -1.08 8.03 -8.04
C LEU A 525 -1.85 9.36 -8.06
N GLY A 526 -3.19 9.28 -7.98
CA GLY A 526 -4.13 10.38 -7.89
C GLY A 526 -3.82 11.48 -8.90
N PRO A 527 -3.66 12.74 -8.46
CA PRO A 527 -3.42 13.87 -9.35
C PRO A 527 -2.08 13.81 -10.08
N ALA A 528 -1.15 12.92 -9.75
CA ALA A 528 0.11 12.76 -10.49
C ALA A 528 -0.01 11.82 -11.71
N ASN A 529 -1.13 11.11 -11.90
CA ASN A 529 -1.32 10.28 -13.09
C ASN A 529 -1.54 11.16 -14.31
N LEU A 530 -0.72 11.02 -15.35
CA LEU A 530 -0.82 11.87 -16.54
C LEU A 530 -2.07 11.55 -17.37
N LEU A 531 -2.59 12.58 -18.05
CA LEU A 531 -3.63 12.44 -19.07
C LEU A 531 -2.98 12.31 -20.44
N PHE A 532 -3.60 11.56 -21.33
CA PHE A 532 -3.05 11.27 -22.65
C PHE A 532 -4.01 11.75 -23.75
N GLU A 533 -3.49 12.48 -24.73
CA GLU A 533 -4.24 12.93 -25.91
C GLU A 533 -4.86 11.75 -26.67
N LYS A 534 -4.13 10.63 -26.75
CA LYS A 534 -4.52 9.39 -27.43
C LYS A 534 -4.42 8.21 -26.49
N ALA A 535 -5.15 7.14 -26.80
CA ALA A 535 -5.14 5.93 -25.98
C ALA A 535 -3.72 5.36 -25.92
N THR A 536 -3.23 5.08 -24.70
CA THR A 536 -1.85 4.57 -24.56
C THR A 536 -1.73 3.11 -25.01
N GLY A 537 -2.82 2.34 -24.88
CA GLY A 537 -2.83 0.90 -25.12
C GLY A 537 -2.18 0.07 -24.00
N TYR A 538 -1.69 0.70 -22.93
CA TYR A 538 -1.10 -0.03 -21.81
C TYR A 538 -2.15 -0.61 -20.86
N HIS A 539 -1.81 -1.76 -20.28
CA HIS A 539 -2.57 -2.34 -19.18
C HIS A 539 -2.18 -1.69 -17.85
N ALA A 540 -3.18 -1.30 -17.05
CA ALA A 540 -2.94 -0.84 -15.69
C ALA A 540 -2.23 -1.93 -14.88
N THR A 541 -1.26 -1.52 -14.06
CA THR A 541 -0.48 -2.44 -13.23
C THR A 541 -0.97 -2.41 -11.78
N MET A 542 -0.59 -3.42 -10.99
CA MET A 542 -1.00 -3.52 -9.59
C MET A 542 -0.39 -2.37 -8.77
N VAL A 543 -1.20 -1.39 -8.36
CA VAL A 543 -0.84 -0.21 -7.54
C VAL A 543 0.39 0.58 -8.03
N GLY A 544 0.75 0.43 -9.31
CA GLY A 544 1.91 1.07 -9.91
C GLY A 544 1.52 2.14 -10.92
N PHE A 545 1.31 1.74 -12.17
CA PHE A 545 0.98 2.59 -13.30
C PHE A 545 -0.47 2.37 -13.74
N PRO A 546 -1.38 3.32 -13.50
CA PRO A 546 -2.77 3.23 -13.94
C PRO A 546 -2.96 3.48 -15.44
N TYR A 547 -2.09 4.31 -16.04
CA TYR A 547 -2.19 4.85 -17.41
C TYR A 547 -3.53 5.55 -17.66
N ASP A 548 -4.27 5.15 -18.71
CA ASP A 548 -5.61 5.59 -19.06
C ASP A 548 -6.60 4.41 -19.22
N ASN A 549 -6.34 3.31 -18.51
CA ASN A 549 -7.07 2.05 -18.65
C ASN A 549 -8.34 1.99 -17.79
N LEU A 550 -9.33 2.82 -18.13
CA LEU A 550 -10.59 2.93 -17.38
C LEU A 550 -11.34 1.59 -17.23
N ASP A 551 -11.26 0.69 -18.21
CA ASP A 551 -11.92 -0.62 -18.14
C ASP A 551 -11.34 -1.50 -17.03
N ALA A 552 -10.03 -1.44 -16.79
CA ALA A 552 -9.41 -2.10 -15.65
C ALA A 552 -9.76 -1.40 -14.32
N TRP A 553 -9.79 -0.06 -14.30
CA TRP A 553 -10.07 0.71 -13.08
C TRP A 553 -11.48 0.46 -12.53
N ARG A 554 -12.47 0.43 -13.42
CA ARG A 554 -13.88 0.32 -13.03
C ARG A 554 -14.30 -1.09 -12.67
N GLY A 555 -13.52 -2.11 -13.04
CA GLY A 555 -13.91 -3.51 -12.86
C GLY A 555 -15.35 -3.78 -13.37
N PRO A 556 -16.25 -4.32 -12.52
CA PRO A 556 -17.61 -4.65 -12.95
C PRO A 556 -18.54 -3.43 -13.09
N TYR A 557 -18.15 -2.24 -12.62
CA TYR A 557 -19.00 -1.07 -12.64
C TYR A 557 -19.14 -0.52 -14.05
N PRO A 558 -20.35 -0.18 -14.54
CA PRO A 558 -20.49 0.64 -15.74
C PRO A 558 -19.73 1.95 -15.56
N ALA A 559 -19.08 2.46 -16.61
CA ALA A 559 -18.18 3.61 -16.52
C ALA A 559 -18.84 4.83 -15.85
N GLU A 560 -20.08 5.15 -16.24
CA GLU A 560 -20.84 6.23 -15.64
C GLU A 560 -21.16 6.00 -14.14
N VAL A 561 -21.46 4.77 -13.75
CA VAL A 561 -21.71 4.43 -12.33
C VAL A 561 -20.43 4.57 -11.52
N TYR A 562 -19.31 4.07 -12.04
CA TYR A 562 -18.00 4.19 -11.38
C TYR A 562 -17.63 5.65 -11.12
N VAL A 563 -17.79 6.50 -12.13
CA VAL A 563 -17.52 7.94 -12.00
C VAL A 563 -18.41 8.58 -10.95
N ARG A 564 -19.73 8.36 -11.00
CA ARG A 564 -20.65 8.93 -10.01
C ARG A 564 -20.36 8.47 -8.58
N GLN A 565 -19.92 7.22 -8.39
CA GLN A 565 -19.49 6.75 -7.07
C GLN A 565 -18.23 7.50 -6.60
N CYS A 566 -17.24 7.70 -7.47
CA CYS A 566 -16.05 8.49 -7.14
C CYS A 566 -16.40 9.96 -6.82
N GLU A 567 -17.29 10.58 -7.59
CA GLU A 567 -17.82 11.93 -7.35
C GLU A 567 -18.54 12.01 -6.00
N LYS A 568 -19.33 11.00 -5.64
CA LYS A 568 -20.05 10.93 -4.36
C LYS A 568 -19.10 10.82 -3.17
N VAL A 569 -18.04 10.01 -3.28
CA VAL A 569 -16.98 9.92 -2.27
C VAL A 569 -16.30 11.29 -2.13
N ALA A 570 -15.88 11.91 -3.24
CA ALA A 570 -15.21 13.21 -3.23
C ALA A 570 -16.10 14.30 -2.58
N LEU A 571 -17.36 14.42 -2.96
CA LEU A 571 -18.30 15.40 -2.40
C LEU A 571 -18.47 15.23 -0.88
N GLY A 572 -18.58 13.99 -0.42
CA GLY A 572 -18.71 13.72 1.01
C GLY A 572 -17.43 14.06 1.78
N PHE A 573 -16.25 13.81 1.21
CA PHE A 573 -14.99 14.25 1.81
C PHE A 573 -14.87 15.77 1.86
N GLU A 574 -15.26 16.48 0.80
CA GLU A 574 -15.29 17.95 0.80
C GLU A 574 -16.18 18.50 1.94
N THR A 575 -17.36 17.91 2.09
CA THR A 575 -18.31 18.28 3.17
C THR A 575 -17.71 18.00 4.56
N GLY A 576 -17.05 16.85 4.73
CA GLY A 576 -16.38 16.49 5.98
C GLY A 576 -15.22 17.44 6.32
N ILE A 577 -14.47 17.92 5.33
CA ILE A 577 -13.39 18.91 5.52
C ILE A 577 -13.96 20.21 6.09
N GLU A 578 -15.09 20.69 5.57
CA GLU A 578 -15.72 21.91 6.08
C GLU A 578 -16.18 21.76 7.54
N LEU A 579 -16.74 20.60 7.90
CA LEU A 579 -17.08 20.29 9.29
C LEU A 579 -15.83 20.24 10.20
N MET A 580 -14.71 19.71 9.72
CA MET A 580 -13.45 19.73 10.46
C MET A 580 -12.88 21.15 10.62
N ARG A 581 -13.07 22.05 9.64
CA ARG A 581 -12.72 23.48 9.80
C ARG A 581 -13.57 24.13 10.88
N GLN A 582 -14.86 23.82 10.94
CA GLN A 582 -15.73 24.27 12.03
C GLN A 582 -15.29 23.72 13.39
N ALA A 583 -14.83 22.47 13.46
CA ALA A 583 -14.23 21.90 14.66
C ALA A 583 -12.95 22.66 15.06
N GLN A 584 -12.11 23.03 14.09
CA GLN A 584 -10.89 23.81 14.32
C GLN A 584 -11.18 25.16 14.98
N MET A 585 -12.23 25.85 14.55
CA MET A 585 -12.65 27.15 15.13
C MET A 585 -13.13 27.03 16.59
N LYS A 586 -13.38 25.81 17.08
CA LYS A 586 -13.82 25.53 18.46
C LYS A 586 -12.70 25.00 19.35
N ALA A 587 -11.55 24.63 18.79
CA ALA A 587 -10.41 24.15 19.56
C ALA A 587 -9.82 25.29 20.40
N ASP A 588 -9.55 25.00 21.67
CA ASP A 588 -9.17 25.99 22.70
C ASP A 588 -7.68 25.96 23.08
N THR A 589 -6.92 24.99 22.56
CA THR A 589 -5.46 24.92 22.76
C THR A 589 -4.71 24.82 21.44
N GLU A 590 -3.47 25.33 21.40
CA GLU A 590 -2.63 25.19 20.22
C GLU A 590 -2.37 23.72 19.83
N SER A 591 -2.32 22.81 20.80
CA SER A 591 -2.13 21.38 20.54
C SER A 591 -3.31 20.80 19.76
N PHE A 592 -4.53 21.11 20.17
CA PHE A 592 -5.75 20.69 19.47
C PHE A 592 -5.85 21.32 18.09
N ILE A 593 -5.54 22.61 17.96
CA ILE A 593 -5.51 23.31 16.67
C ILE A 593 -4.51 22.63 15.71
N ARG A 594 -3.31 22.27 16.19
CA ARG A 594 -2.30 21.56 15.40
C ARG A 594 -2.75 20.15 15.00
N ASN A 595 -3.40 19.40 15.89
CA ASN A 595 -3.94 18.08 15.57
C ASN A 595 -5.00 18.17 14.48
N ILE A 596 -5.97 19.08 14.61
CA ILE A 596 -7.01 19.29 13.60
C ILE A 596 -6.41 19.74 12.27
N ALA A 597 -5.44 20.66 12.29
CA ALA A 597 -4.76 21.11 11.08
C ALA A 597 -4.03 19.98 10.36
N GLY A 598 -3.37 19.09 11.10
CA GLY A 598 -2.73 17.89 10.55
C GLY A 598 -3.74 16.96 9.87
N ASP A 599 -4.88 16.73 10.52
CA ASP A 599 -5.90 15.81 10.04
C ASP A 599 -6.66 16.38 8.84
N LEU A 600 -6.89 17.71 8.83
CA LEU A 600 -7.42 18.44 7.68
C LEU A 600 -6.54 18.30 6.46
N ARG A 601 -5.20 18.43 6.60
CA ARG A 601 -4.28 18.25 5.47
C ARG A 601 -4.38 16.86 4.85
N LEU A 602 -4.52 15.83 5.69
CA LEU A 602 -4.64 14.45 5.21
C LEU A 602 -6.02 14.18 4.58
N ALA A 603 -7.09 14.73 5.16
CA ALA A 603 -8.43 14.65 4.58
C ALA A 603 -8.50 15.37 3.22
N GLU A 604 -7.85 16.53 3.09
CA GLU A 604 -7.76 17.27 1.82
C GLU A 604 -6.96 16.51 0.78
N ALA A 605 -5.84 15.89 1.15
CA ALA A 605 -5.10 15.02 0.25
C ALA A 605 -5.98 13.85 -0.24
N ALA A 606 -6.70 13.17 0.67
CA ALA A 606 -7.60 12.09 0.29
C ALA A 606 -8.72 12.56 -0.65
N TRP A 607 -9.33 13.72 -0.35
CA TRP A 607 -10.33 14.36 -1.21
C TRP A 607 -9.80 14.60 -2.63
N ILE A 608 -8.60 15.18 -2.76
CA ILE A 608 -7.97 15.43 -4.07
C ILE A 608 -7.80 14.12 -4.85
N HIS A 609 -7.37 13.03 -4.20
CA HIS A 609 -7.23 11.74 -4.87
C HIS A 609 -8.57 11.24 -5.43
N PHE A 610 -9.63 11.23 -4.62
CA PHE A 610 -10.95 10.75 -5.08
C PHE A 610 -11.52 11.63 -6.18
N LYS A 611 -11.37 12.96 -6.05
CA LYS A 611 -11.84 13.90 -7.07
C LYS A 611 -11.06 13.75 -8.38
N SER A 612 -9.74 13.56 -8.29
CA SER A 612 -8.90 13.37 -9.46
C SER A 612 -9.22 12.07 -10.20
N VAL A 613 -9.49 10.97 -9.48
CA VAL A 613 -9.93 9.71 -10.11
C VAL A 613 -11.24 9.90 -10.89
N ALA A 614 -12.22 10.62 -10.33
CA ALA A 614 -13.45 10.95 -11.04
C ALA A 614 -13.18 11.76 -12.33
N ASN A 615 -12.34 12.80 -12.23
CA ASN A 615 -11.98 13.65 -13.36
C ASN A 615 -11.24 12.89 -14.46
N GLN A 616 -10.29 12.03 -14.10
CA GLN A 616 -9.55 11.21 -15.06
C GLN A 616 -10.43 10.17 -15.77
N ALA A 617 -11.41 9.60 -15.05
CA ALA A 617 -12.38 8.70 -15.65
C ALA A 617 -13.32 9.44 -16.62
N ARG A 618 -13.83 10.63 -16.25
CA ARG A 618 -14.58 11.53 -17.16
C ARG A 618 -13.76 11.88 -18.39
N PHE A 619 -12.51 12.32 -18.20
CA PHE A 619 -11.59 12.65 -19.29
C PHE A 619 -11.43 11.48 -20.26
N THR A 620 -11.16 10.27 -19.74
CA THR A 620 -10.97 9.07 -20.57
C THR A 620 -12.24 8.71 -21.35
N MET A 621 -13.42 8.79 -20.71
CA MET A 621 -14.71 8.58 -21.38
C MET A 621 -14.93 9.57 -22.51
N ASN A 622 -14.69 10.86 -22.26
CA ASN A 622 -14.89 11.92 -23.23
C ASN A 622 -13.89 11.82 -24.38
N ARG A 623 -12.61 11.54 -24.09
CA ARG A 623 -11.57 11.32 -25.10
C ARG A 623 -11.94 10.20 -26.06
N HIS A 624 -12.45 9.08 -25.54
CA HIS A 624 -12.92 7.97 -26.36
C HIS A 624 -14.14 8.33 -27.23
N ALA A 625 -15.07 9.13 -26.70
CA ALA A 625 -16.22 9.60 -27.47
C ALA A 625 -15.80 10.57 -28.59
N ILE A 626 -14.94 11.54 -28.27
CA ILE A 626 -14.42 12.54 -29.22
C ILE A 626 -13.59 11.86 -30.31
N SER A 627 -12.71 10.90 -29.97
CA SER A 627 -11.86 10.21 -30.95
C SER A 627 -12.64 9.38 -31.97
N LYS A 628 -13.85 8.92 -31.63
CA LYS A 628 -14.75 8.22 -32.56
C LYS A 628 -15.45 9.18 -33.52
N TRP A 629 -15.53 10.46 -33.16
CA TRP A 629 -16.06 11.51 -34.00
C TRP A 629 -14.95 12.02 -34.92
N HIS A 630 -15.10 11.81 -36.23
CA HIS A 630 -14.08 12.15 -37.22
C HIS A 630 -14.54 13.37 -38.04
N PRO A 631 -13.98 14.58 -37.82
CA PRO A 631 -14.39 15.79 -38.52
C PRO A 631 -14.10 15.77 -40.04
N MET A 632 -13.43 14.75 -40.56
CA MET A 632 -13.10 14.58 -41.99
C MET A 632 -13.83 13.39 -42.66
N THR A 633 -14.88 12.83 -42.07
CA THR A 633 -15.77 11.97 -42.88
C THR A 633 -16.38 12.85 -43.97
N HIS A 634 -16.38 12.41 -45.23
CA HIS A 634 -16.87 13.19 -46.39
C HIS A 634 -18.40 13.43 -46.38
N THR A 635 -19.04 13.26 -45.23
CA THR A 635 -20.45 13.47 -44.95
C THR A 635 -20.57 14.43 -43.78
N ARG A 636 -21.30 15.55 -43.97
CA ARG A 636 -21.61 16.51 -42.90
C ARG A 636 -22.32 15.76 -41.75
N PRO A 637 -21.78 15.76 -40.51
CA PRO A 637 -22.41 15.10 -39.36
C PRO A 637 -23.79 15.68 -39.07
N ALA A 638 -24.67 14.90 -38.43
CA ALA A 638 -25.98 15.41 -38.01
C ALA A 638 -25.82 16.45 -36.88
N SER A 639 -26.72 17.43 -36.77
CA SER A 639 -26.64 18.49 -35.74
C SER A 639 -26.55 17.94 -34.31
N ALA A 640 -27.31 16.89 -33.99
CA ALA A 640 -27.26 16.21 -32.70
C ALA A 640 -25.90 15.56 -32.39
N GLU A 641 -25.16 15.10 -33.40
CA GLU A 641 -23.81 14.55 -33.23
C GLU A 641 -22.79 15.67 -32.96
N ILE A 642 -22.99 16.85 -33.57
CA ILE A 642 -22.17 18.05 -33.33
C ILE A 642 -22.43 18.59 -31.91
N ASP A 643 -23.70 18.65 -31.48
CA ASP A 643 -24.08 19.09 -30.13
C ASP A 643 -23.50 18.19 -29.05
N GLY A 644 -23.66 16.86 -29.19
CA GLY A 644 -23.09 15.89 -28.25
C GLY A 644 -21.56 15.93 -28.22
N SER A 645 -20.89 16.19 -29.34
CA SER A 645 -19.44 16.34 -29.39
C SER A 645 -18.96 17.61 -28.68
N LEU A 646 -19.66 18.73 -28.87
CA LEU A 646 -19.34 19.98 -28.17
C LEU A 646 -19.49 19.82 -26.66
N GLU A 647 -20.56 19.19 -26.17
CA GLU A 647 -20.75 18.93 -24.74
C GLU A 647 -19.59 18.12 -24.14
N ARG A 648 -19.12 17.09 -24.86
CA ARG A 648 -17.99 16.25 -24.43
C ARG A 648 -16.67 17.01 -24.38
N VAL A 649 -16.42 17.87 -25.36
CA VAL A 649 -15.22 18.74 -25.37
C VAL A 649 -15.28 19.75 -24.23
N VAL A 650 -16.42 20.41 -24.01
CA VAL A 650 -16.60 21.36 -22.91
C VAL A 650 -16.42 20.68 -21.55
N GLU A 651 -17.00 19.49 -21.35
CA GLU A 651 -16.80 18.70 -20.13
C GLU A 651 -15.33 18.28 -19.98
N GLN A 652 -14.64 17.87 -21.05
CA GLN A 652 -13.22 17.53 -21.04
C GLN A 652 -12.34 18.73 -20.63
N ILE A 653 -12.59 19.91 -21.17
CA ILE A 653 -11.92 21.16 -20.79
C ILE A 653 -12.15 21.46 -19.31
N SER A 654 -13.38 21.30 -18.83
CA SER A 654 -13.75 21.55 -17.43
C SER A 654 -12.96 20.65 -16.47
N VAL A 655 -12.99 19.32 -16.69
CA VAL A 655 -12.27 18.38 -15.81
C VAL A 655 -10.75 18.54 -15.90
N THR A 656 -10.22 18.94 -17.07
CA THR A 656 -8.78 19.19 -17.24
C THR A 656 -8.33 20.46 -16.51
N LYS A 657 -9.15 21.53 -16.52
CA LYS A 657 -8.93 22.73 -15.71
C LYS A 657 -8.94 22.40 -14.22
N GLU A 658 -9.89 21.58 -13.78
CA GLU A 658 -9.96 21.15 -12.39
C GLU A 658 -8.75 20.30 -11.98
N GLU A 659 -8.26 19.40 -12.85
CA GLU A 659 -7.03 18.65 -12.60
C GLU A 659 -5.80 19.54 -12.40
N ILE A 660 -5.71 20.69 -13.08
CA ILE A 660 -4.65 21.69 -12.84
C ILE A 660 -4.72 22.23 -11.42
N GLU A 661 -5.92 22.59 -10.95
CA GLU A 661 -6.11 23.13 -9.60
C GLU A 661 -5.85 22.07 -8.53
N LEU A 662 -6.28 20.82 -8.75
CA LEU A 662 -6.05 19.69 -7.86
C LEU A 662 -4.55 19.36 -7.73
N ALA A 663 -3.83 19.29 -8.86
CA ALA A 663 -2.38 19.05 -8.86
C ALA A 663 -1.62 20.18 -8.16
N SER A 664 -2.04 21.44 -8.38
CA SER A 664 -1.44 22.61 -7.71
C SER A 664 -1.65 22.60 -6.19
N ARG A 665 -2.86 22.24 -5.73
CA ARG A 665 -3.14 22.10 -4.29
C ARG A 665 -2.39 20.92 -3.67
N MET A 666 -2.32 19.78 -4.37
CA MET A 666 -1.53 18.64 -3.91
C MET A 666 -0.04 18.97 -3.83
N TYR A 667 0.48 19.81 -4.72
CA TYR A 667 1.86 20.27 -4.68
C TYR A 667 2.17 20.97 -3.35
N ASP A 668 1.31 21.89 -2.93
CA ASP A 668 1.47 22.59 -1.65
C ASP A 668 1.33 21.64 -0.45
N LEU A 669 0.33 20.76 -0.46
CA LEU A 669 0.12 19.78 0.61
C LEU A 669 1.33 18.85 0.79
N THR A 670 1.84 18.30 -0.31
CA THR A 670 3.00 17.39 -0.26
C THR A 670 4.24 18.09 0.25
N ARG A 671 4.42 19.39 0.00
CA ARG A 671 5.55 20.18 0.53
C ARG A 671 5.38 20.52 2.01
N ALA A 672 4.14 20.75 2.45
CA ALA A 672 3.83 20.98 3.86
C ALA A 672 3.91 19.69 4.70
N ASP A 673 3.70 18.52 4.10
CA ASP A 673 3.66 17.24 4.80
C ASP A 673 4.36 16.13 4.00
N ALA A 674 5.53 15.72 4.49
CA ALA A 674 6.35 14.73 3.80
C ALA A 674 5.72 13.32 3.76
N ARG A 675 4.66 13.05 4.52
CA ARG A 675 3.98 11.74 4.55
C ARG A 675 3.04 11.54 3.35
N ILE A 676 2.56 12.62 2.75
CA ILE A 676 1.65 12.55 1.60
C ILE A 676 2.40 12.02 0.38
N GLY A 677 1.77 11.05 -0.29
CA GLY A 677 2.32 10.30 -1.42
C GLY A 677 3.18 9.12 -0.99
N TYR A 678 3.50 8.92 0.29
CA TYR A 678 4.36 7.84 0.76
C TYR A 678 3.58 6.63 1.28
N GLU A 679 3.98 5.44 0.85
CA GLU A 679 3.53 4.13 1.32
C GLU A 679 4.74 3.18 1.43
N ALA A 680 4.74 2.26 2.39
CA ALA A 680 5.96 1.52 2.77
C ALA A 680 6.50 0.59 1.67
N SER A 681 5.65 -0.05 0.87
CA SER A 681 6.04 -1.02 -0.17
C SER A 681 6.22 -0.43 -1.58
N ASN A 682 5.78 0.80 -1.81
CA ASN A 682 5.90 1.54 -3.08
C ASN A 682 6.73 2.83 -2.94
N HIS A 683 7.18 3.14 -1.73
CA HIS A 683 7.81 4.39 -1.32
C HIS A 683 6.91 5.58 -1.68
N TYR A 684 7.46 6.67 -2.24
CA TYR A 684 6.64 7.76 -2.75
C TYR A 684 6.01 7.37 -4.08
N TYR A 685 4.68 7.42 -4.23
CA TYR A 685 3.93 7.32 -5.49
C TYR A 685 4.29 8.44 -6.48
N TYR A 686 4.53 9.64 -5.95
CA TYR A 686 4.93 10.83 -6.68
C TYR A 686 5.73 11.79 -5.78
N TYR A 687 6.52 12.65 -6.41
CA TYR A 687 7.18 13.80 -5.79
C TYR A 687 6.51 15.10 -6.23
N PRO A 688 6.78 16.24 -5.54
CA PRO A 688 6.19 17.52 -5.91
C PRO A 688 6.37 17.90 -7.40
N LEU A 689 7.53 17.63 -8.00
CA LEU A 689 7.75 17.96 -9.41
C LEU A 689 6.92 17.11 -10.40
N ASP A 690 6.44 15.93 -10.00
CA ASP A 690 5.54 15.14 -10.84
C ASP A 690 4.15 15.81 -10.94
N LEU A 691 3.78 16.63 -9.94
CA LEU A 691 2.55 17.44 -9.97
C LEU A 691 2.71 18.70 -10.82
N VAL A 692 3.92 19.25 -10.90
CA VAL A 692 4.26 20.32 -11.87
C VAL A 692 4.17 19.78 -13.29
N GLU A 693 4.71 18.57 -13.53
CA GLU A 693 4.59 17.87 -14.82
C GLU A 693 3.12 17.64 -15.19
N LYS A 694 2.28 17.19 -14.25
CA LYS A 694 0.84 17.07 -14.45
C LYS A 694 0.22 18.39 -14.93
N VAL A 695 0.54 19.53 -14.31
CA VAL A 695 -0.01 20.83 -14.73
C VAL A 695 0.42 21.19 -16.16
N VAL A 696 1.68 20.94 -16.51
CA VAL A 696 2.18 21.14 -17.89
C VAL A 696 1.47 20.21 -18.88
N ASN A 697 1.23 18.95 -18.49
CA ASN A 697 0.50 17.96 -19.26
C ASN A 697 -0.96 18.37 -19.49
N CYS A 698 -1.69 18.78 -18.45
CA CYS A 698 -3.06 19.26 -18.56
C CYS A 698 -3.16 20.54 -19.40
N GLN A 699 -2.22 21.49 -19.25
CA GLN A 699 -2.24 22.71 -20.07
C GLN A 699 -2.03 22.39 -21.56
N TYR A 700 -1.14 21.45 -21.89
CA TYR A 700 -0.96 21.00 -23.27
C TYR A 700 -2.27 20.45 -23.87
N LEU A 701 -3.04 19.67 -23.09
CA LEU A 701 -4.31 19.11 -23.54
C LEU A 701 -5.39 20.19 -23.67
N LEU A 702 -5.44 21.16 -22.74
CA LEU A 702 -6.36 22.30 -22.84
C LEU A 702 -6.14 23.11 -24.12
N ASP A 703 -4.89 23.37 -24.49
CA ASP A 703 -4.58 24.11 -25.71
C ASP A 703 -5.17 23.41 -26.95
N ILE A 704 -5.14 22.07 -26.98
CA ILE A 704 -5.73 21.24 -28.06
C ILE A 704 -7.26 21.26 -28.00
N ASP A 705 -7.83 21.02 -26.83
CA ASP A 705 -9.28 20.90 -26.68
C ASP A 705 -10.00 22.23 -26.93
N GLU A 706 -9.41 23.36 -26.52
CA GLU A 706 -9.96 24.70 -26.80
C GLU A 706 -9.89 25.04 -28.29
N MET A 707 -8.87 24.56 -29.03
CA MET A 707 -8.84 24.66 -30.50
C MET A 707 -9.95 23.82 -31.14
N LEU A 708 -10.16 22.60 -30.64
CA LEU A 708 -11.23 21.72 -31.12
C LEU A 708 -12.61 22.32 -30.84
N GLU A 709 -12.83 22.87 -29.65
CA GLU A 709 -14.08 23.54 -29.27
C GLU A 709 -14.42 24.68 -30.24
N ARG A 710 -13.45 25.56 -30.52
CA ARG A 710 -13.62 26.66 -31.51
C ARG A 710 -14.00 26.12 -32.88
N SER A 711 -13.29 25.09 -33.34
CA SER A 711 -13.55 24.45 -34.64
C SER A 711 -14.97 23.88 -34.72
N ILE A 712 -15.43 23.20 -33.66
CA ILE A 712 -16.80 22.64 -33.59
C ILE A 712 -17.85 23.74 -33.59
N ARG A 713 -17.61 24.85 -32.87
CA ARG A 713 -18.51 26.01 -32.85
C ARG A 713 -18.61 26.70 -34.21
N GLU A 714 -17.53 26.77 -34.98
CA GLU A 714 -17.53 27.33 -36.35
C GLU A 714 -18.27 26.45 -37.36
N MET A 715 -18.42 25.15 -37.10
CA MET A 715 -19.19 24.23 -37.96
C MET A 715 -20.71 24.27 -37.72
N LYS A 716 -21.15 24.83 -36.59
CA LYS A 716 -22.57 25.10 -36.30
C LYS A 716 -23.02 26.36 -37.01
#